data_AF-A0A6I2R3Y6-F1
#
_entry.id   AF-A0A6I2R3Y6-F1
#
_cell.length_a   1.000
_cell.length_b   1.000
_cell.length_c   1.000
_cell.angle_alpha   90.00
_cell.angle_beta   90.00
_cell.angle_gamma   90.00
#
_symmetry.space_group_name_H-M   'P 1'
#
loop_
_entity.id
_entity.type
_entity.pdbx_description
1 polymer ?
#
loop_
_entity_poly.entity_id
_entity_poly.type
_entity_poly.pdbx_seq_one_letter_code
_entity_poly.pdbx_strand_id
1 'polypeptide(L)'
;MRSATSYFNFTLLRKNFARFWPIWSLYGLFWLAVLPLNILSNRIHWDGGMARSLPLNYLDGGPSAAVTLTALFGLLCAMAVFSYLYASRSVGMLHALPLRREGLFLTNYLSGLLFLLLPNLAVFLLALAAEVFAGTVVFSSLFTWLVVVSLFGLFFYSFAVFCAMFTGHVLALPAFYVVLNGLAAGLCWVFSRMAEEFLFGFTSAAWLEKLGVWLTPVLLLSEACHVQYDTITDAAGNSMLGDPYFAGLGYASLYALIGLVLAGLALAAYRRRHLESAGDVVSVRWVRPVFKYGVAFCTAVTLSTVFYYVLDPLLPRGPWTLLVLMVVWGAAGCFVAEMLLCKSFWVFRGAWKGCVVFLCCLTAAMCAMEFDIIGFEGRVPDVAEVQSAHLSGVESAPYDDLGYATLTLDTPEELEALTGLHQSIVAHKEELEEAGWESTWSEDGSGLSIQSDGWTYVDISYTLMDGSYLTRKYRVPLSQSELDTPGTPAARLDALLNAPGLAGESYFHAQREGDRLVDAWLTNPDTDSAIVPASALTGLEEAVRADLAEGTLGRRYLLENRDRLENCYYNDLYLEFRPAGRTGGEEEDGYTVCITLQSGARHTLAVLQACGLDGTLVTQAQIQKEDAVYAQSTTGRG
;
A
#
# COMPACT_ATOMS: atom_id res chain seq x y z
N MET A 1 -26.67 -55.25 -23.97
CA MET A 1 -25.59 -54.99 -22.99
C MET A 1 -25.50 -53.48 -22.76
N ARG A 2 -25.92 -53.00 -21.59
CA ARG A 2 -25.79 -51.58 -21.21
C ARG A 2 -24.33 -51.35 -20.79
N SER A 3 -23.51 -50.87 -21.72
CA SER A 3 -22.17 -50.38 -21.39
C SER A 3 -22.32 -49.20 -20.42
N ALA A 4 -21.84 -49.36 -19.19
CA ALA A 4 -21.80 -48.29 -18.21
C ALA A 4 -20.98 -47.14 -18.81
N THR A 5 -21.65 -46.06 -19.19
CA THR A 5 -20.99 -44.86 -19.71
C THR A 5 -20.27 -44.19 -18.54
N SER A 6 -19.00 -44.56 -18.36
CA SER A 6 -18.09 -43.98 -17.37
C SER A 6 -18.07 -42.46 -17.49
N TYR A 7 -18.09 -41.77 -16.35
CA TYR A 7 -17.89 -40.32 -16.27
C TYR A 7 -16.44 -39.91 -16.57
N PHE A 8 -15.52 -40.85 -16.79
CA PHE A 8 -14.11 -40.58 -17.05
C PHE A 8 -13.61 -41.37 -18.26
N ASN A 9 -12.85 -40.72 -19.15
CA ASN A 9 -12.28 -41.34 -20.35
C ASN A 9 -10.76 -41.29 -20.35
N PHE A 10 -10.13 -42.42 -20.03
CA PHE A 10 -8.67 -42.54 -19.96
C PHE A 10 -7.96 -42.30 -21.32
N THR A 11 -8.59 -42.69 -22.43
CA THR A 11 -8.02 -42.46 -23.77
C THR A 11 -7.92 -40.97 -24.09
N LEU A 12 -8.94 -40.20 -23.71
CA LEU A 12 -8.94 -38.74 -23.87
C LEU A 12 -7.89 -38.08 -22.97
N LEU A 13 -7.76 -38.55 -21.72
CA LEU A 13 -6.69 -38.10 -20.80
C LEU A 13 -5.31 -38.29 -21.45
N ARG A 14 -4.99 -39.51 -21.91
CA ARG A 14 -3.70 -39.82 -22.55
C ARG A 14 -3.43 -38.94 -23.78
N LYS A 15 -4.48 -38.66 -24.57
CA LYS A 15 -4.38 -37.77 -25.73
C LYS A 15 -4.07 -36.33 -25.32
N ASN A 16 -4.71 -35.83 -24.27
CA ASN A 16 -4.43 -34.49 -23.73
C ASN A 16 -2.97 -34.39 -23.25
N PHE A 17 -2.48 -35.39 -22.51
CA PHE A 17 -1.08 -35.44 -22.05
C PHE A 17 -0.08 -35.41 -23.21
N ALA A 18 -0.32 -36.20 -24.26
CA ALA A 18 0.55 -36.23 -25.44
C ALA A 18 0.49 -34.94 -26.26
N ARG A 19 -0.68 -34.30 -26.35
CA ARG A 19 -0.87 -33.09 -27.15
C ARG A 19 -0.31 -31.84 -26.47
N PHE A 20 -0.49 -31.72 -25.15
CA PHE A 20 -0.17 -30.52 -24.37
C PHE A 20 1.07 -30.70 -23.49
N TRP A 21 1.96 -31.63 -23.86
CA TRP A 21 3.20 -31.90 -23.15
C TRP A 21 4.09 -30.66 -22.91
N PRO A 22 4.21 -29.67 -23.82
CA PRO A 22 5.10 -28.55 -23.59
C PRO A 22 4.69 -27.70 -22.37
N ILE A 23 3.40 -27.61 -22.04
CA ILE A 23 2.90 -26.74 -20.98
C ILE A 23 3.32 -27.28 -19.60
N TRP A 24 3.01 -28.56 -19.32
CA TRP A 24 3.35 -29.15 -18.03
C TRP A 24 4.85 -29.45 -17.89
N SER A 25 5.54 -29.71 -19.00
CA SER A 25 7.00 -29.83 -18.99
C SER A 25 7.70 -28.49 -18.70
N LEU A 26 7.23 -27.37 -19.29
CA LEU A 26 7.80 -26.05 -19.01
C LEU A 26 7.54 -25.61 -17.56
N TYR A 27 6.33 -25.84 -17.05
CA TYR A 27 5.98 -25.60 -15.65
C TYR A 27 6.88 -26.39 -14.70
N GLY A 28 7.03 -27.70 -14.95
CA GLY A 28 7.91 -28.57 -14.17
C GLY A 28 9.38 -28.19 -14.28
N LEU A 29 9.85 -27.78 -15.46
CA LEU A 29 11.23 -27.36 -15.68
C LEU A 29 11.59 -26.12 -14.86
N PHE A 30 10.66 -25.15 -14.78
CA PHE A 30 10.87 -23.96 -13.95
C PHE A 30 11.08 -24.36 -12.48
N TRP A 31 10.16 -25.16 -11.92
CA TRP A 31 10.27 -25.61 -10.52
C TRP A 31 11.47 -26.53 -10.28
N LEU A 32 11.85 -27.33 -11.27
CA LEU A 32 13.05 -28.17 -11.21
C LEU A 32 14.33 -27.32 -11.13
N ALA A 33 14.40 -26.22 -11.87
CA ALA A 33 15.52 -25.28 -11.78
C ALA A 33 15.59 -24.58 -10.42
N VAL A 34 14.42 -24.21 -9.89
CA VAL A 34 14.29 -23.37 -8.71
C VAL A 34 14.50 -24.13 -7.39
N LEU A 35 14.07 -25.40 -7.31
CA LEU A 35 14.22 -26.21 -6.11
C LEU A 35 15.38 -27.22 -6.22
N PRO A 36 15.22 -28.40 -6.85
CA PRO A 36 16.22 -29.46 -6.76
C PRO A 36 17.58 -29.07 -7.35
N LEU A 37 17.62 -28.34 -8.47
CA LEU A 37 18.90 -27.89 -9.03
C LEU A 37 19.57 -26.81 -8.17
N ASN A 38 18.79 -25.92 -7.55
CA ASN A 38 19.33 -24.91 -6.64
C ASN A 38 19.96 -25.57 -5.40
N ILE A 39 19.28 -26.55 -4.80
CA ILE A 39 19.79 -27.34 -3.67
C ILE A 39 21.12 -28.01 -4.04
N LEU A 40 21.19 -28.68 -5.19
CA LEU A 40 22.41 -29.34 -5.66
C LEU A 40 23.55 -28.34 -5.96
N SER A 41 23.22 -27.16 -6.50
CA SER A 41 24.21 -26.11 -6.78
C SER A 41 24.82 -25.54 -5.50
N ASN A 42 24.01 -25.42 -4.44
CA ASN A 42 24.43 -24.86 -3.15
C ASN A 42 24.88 -25.92 -2.13
N ARG A 43 25.09 -27.18 -2.56
CA ARG A 43 25.42 -28.32 -1.69
C ARG A 43 26.57 -28.09 -0.70
N ILE A 44 27.56 -27.26 -1.08
CA ILE A 44 28.75 -27.00 -0.25
C ILE A 44 28.41 -26.17 0.99
N HIS A 45 27.43 -25.29 0.86
CA HIS A 45 26.98 -24.38 1.92
C HIS A 45 25.60 -24.81 2.47
N TRP A 46 25.14 -26.02 2.15
CA TRP A 46 23.80 -26.48 2.50
C TRP A 46 23.70 -26.84 3.98
N ASP A 47 22.91 -26.06 4.72
CA ASP A 47 22.66 -26.26 6.15
C ASP A 47 21.16 -26.33 6.49
N GLY A 48 20.84 -26.45 7.78
CA GLY A 48 19.45 -26.54 8.24
C GLY A 48 18.65 -25.26 7.99
N GLY A 49 19.30 -24.09 8.03
CA GLY A 49 18.66 -22.80 7.76
C GLY A 49 18.26 -22.67 6.30
N MET A 50 19.14 -23.02 5.37
CA MET A 50 18.85 -23.06 3.93
C MET A 50 17.77 -24.09 3.59
N ALA A 51 17.84 -25.30 4.14
CA ALA A 51 16.85 -26.34 3.91
C ALA A 51 15.44 -25.94 4.38
N ARG A 52 15.36 -25.16 5.47
CA ARG A 52 14.09 -24.63 5.96
C ARG A 52 13.58 -23.44 5.14
N SER A 53 14.44 -22.47 4.87
CA SER A 53 14.04 -21.18 4.25
C SER A 53 13.80 -21.29 2.75
N LEU A 54 14.64 -22.03 2.00
CA LEU A 54 14.62 -22.01 0.53
C LEU A 54 13.25 -22.40 -0.07
N PRO A 55 12.59 -23.50 0.35
CA PRO A 55 11.26 -23.84 -0.17
C PRO A 55 10.19 -22.81 0.20
N LEU A 56 10.31 -22.21 1.38
CA LEU A 56 9.35 -21.25 1.91
C LEU A 56 9.49 -19.88 1.24
N ASN A 57 10.70 -19.45 0.89
CA ASN A 57 10.95 -18.18 0.20
C ASN A 57 10.25 -18.10 -1.16
N TYR A 58 9.98 -19.23 -1.82
CA TYR A 58 9.21 -19.23 -3.08
C TYR A 58 7.70 -19.14 -2.88
N LEU A 59 7.22 -19.28 -1.64
CA LEU A 59 5.85 -19.01 -1.24
C LEU A 59 5.66 -17.55 -0.81
N ASP A 60 6.77 -16.88 -0.47
CA ASP A 60 6.81 -15.54 0.12
C ASP A 60 7.05 -14.44 -0.92
N GLY A 61 6.74 -13.20 -0.53
CA GLY A 61 6.96 -11.99 -1.32
C GLY A 61 5.79 -11.60 -2.25
N GLY A 62 5.81 -10.35 -2.70
CA GLY A 62 4.81 -9.82 -3.64
C GLY A 62 5.09 -10.22 -5.10
N PRO A 63 4.03 -10.35 -5.90
CA PRO A 63 3.34 -11.64 -5.97
C PRO A 63 4.32 -12.82 -6.04
N SER A 64 4.28 -13.70 -5.03
CA SER A 64 5.23 -14.81 -4.87
C SER A 64 5.36 -15.67 -6.12
N ALA A 65 6.49 -16.36 -6.27
CA ALA A 65 6.72 -17.26 -7.40
C ALA A 65 5.61 -18.32 -7.49
N ALA A 66 5.16 -18.83 -6.34
CA ALA A 66 4.02 -19.74 -6.25
C ALA A 66 2.74 -19.15 -6.85
N VAL A 67 2.32 -17.95 -6.43
CA VAL A 67 1.11 -17.28 -6.95
C VAL A 67 1.27 -16.99 -8.45
N THR A 68 2.38 -16.39 -8.86
CA THR A 68 2.62 -15.97 -10.25
C THR A 68 2.61 -17.16 -11.22
N LEU A 69 3.32 -18.25 -10.90
CA LEU A 69 3.42 -19.41 -11.77
C LEU A 69 2.13 -20.21 -11.81
N THR A 70 1.48 -20.43 -10.66
CA THR A 70 0.21 -21.18 -10.62
C THR A 70 -0.92 -20.41 -11.31
N ALA A 71 -0.96 -19.08 -11.19
CA ALA A 71 -1.88 -18.24 -11.94
C ALA A 71 -1.63 -18.32 -13.46
N LEU A 72 -0.38 -18.16 -13.90
CA LEU A 72 0.00 -18.20 -15.31
C LEU A 72 -0.25 -19.58 -15.94
N PHE A 73 0.30 -20.64 -15.34
CA PHE A 73 0.19 -21.99 -15.88
C PHE A 73 -1.20 -22.59 -15.67
N GLY A 74 -1.94 -22.18 -14.63
CA GLY A 74 -3.35 -22.49 -14.47
C GLY A 74 -4.18 -21.94 -15.64
N LEU A 75 -3.95 -20.69 -16.03
CA LEU A 75 -4.56 -20.08 -17.20
C LEU A 75 -4.18 -20.83 -18.50
N LEU A 76 -2.89 -21.09 -18.73
CA LEU A 76 -2.43 -21.80 -19.92
C LEU A 76 -2.99 -23.23 -20.02
N CYS A 77 -3.08 -23.95 -18.90
CA CYS A 77 -3.68 -25.28 -18.84
C CYS A 77 -5.18 -25.23 -19.18
N ALA A 78 -5.91 -24.24 -18.65
CA ALA A 78 -7.32 -24.05 -18.97
C ALA A 78 -7.51 -23.72 -20.46
N MET A 79 -6.69 -22.81 -21.02
CA MET A 79 -6.70 -22.47 -22.45
C MET A 79 -6.47 -23.71 -23.32
N ALA A 80 -5.47 -24.52 -22.98
CA ALA A 80 -5.10 -25.69 -23.76
C ALA A 80 -6.20 -26.75 -23.77
N VAL A 81 -6.64 -27.15 -22.59
CA VAL A 81 -7.55 -28.29 -22.45
C VAL A 81 -9.00 -27.94 -22.84
N PHE A 82 -9.41 -26.68 -22.67
CA PHE A 82 -10.72 -26.19 -23.13
C PHE A 82 -10.68 -25.48 -24.50
N SER A 83 -9.53 -25.48 -25.19
CA SER A 83 -9.36 -24.84 -26.51
C SER A 83 -10.42 -25.25 -27.54
N TYR A 84 -10.93 -26.49 -27.44
CA TYR A 84 -11.94 -27.02 -28.33
C TYR A 84 -13.28 -26.28 -28.27
N LEU A 85 -13.59 -25.58 -27.17
CA LEU A 85 -14.83 -24.82 -27.02
C LEU A 85 -14.89 -23.56 -27.88
N TYR A 86 -13.74 -23.11 -28.40
CA TYR A 86 -13.63 -21.88 -29.18
C TYR A 86 -13.77 -22.10 -30.69
N ALA A 87 -13.83 -23.36 -31.16
CA ALA A 87 -13.98 -23.69 -32.58
C ALA A 87 -15.21 -24.57 -32.82
N SER A 88 -16.19 -24.05 -33.56
CA SER A 88 -17.47 -24.73 -33.87
C SER A 88 -17.28 -26.13 -34.44
N ARG A 89 -16.27 -26.33 -35.31
CA ARG A 89 -15.91 -27.63 -35.90
C ARG A 89 -15.39 -28.63 -34.85
N SER A 90 -14.59 -28.17 -33.90
CA SER A 90 -14.05 -29.01 -32.82
C SER A 90 -15.10 -29.36 -31.78
N VAL A 91 -15.99 -28.42 -31.45
CA VAL A 91 -17.18 -28.63 -30.61
C VAL A 91 -18.08 -29.70 -31.23
N GLY A 92 -18.43 -29.57 -32.51
CA GLY A 92 -19.27 -30.55 -33.22
C GLY A 92 -18.67 -31.96 -33.23
N MET A 93 -17.36 -32.08 -33.47
CA MET A 93 -16.66 -33.37 -33.48
C MET A 93 -16.60 -34.03 -32.10
N LEU A 94 -16.31 -33.26 -31.04
CA LEU A 94 -16.20 -33.82 -29.68
C LEU A 94 -17.56 -34.15 -29.06
N HIS A 95 -18.61 -33.39 -29.38
CA HIS A 95 -19.97 -33.69 -28.93
C HIS A 95 -20.67 -34.76 -29.77
N ALA A 96 -20.09 -35.19 -30.90
CA ALA A 96 -20.55 -36.35 -31.67
C ALA A 96 -20.05 -37.69 -31.09
N LEU A 97 -19.07 -37.67 -30.17
CA LEU A 97 -18.64 -38.87 -29.46
C LEU A 97 -19.75 -39.35 -28.51
N PRO A 98 -19.91 -40.67 -28.29
CA PRO A 98 -20.90 -41.23 -27.36
C PRO A 98 -20.50 -41.03 -25.88
N LEU A 99 -20.13 -39.79 -25.52
CA LEU A 99 -19.71 -39.38 -24.19
C LEU A 99 -20.71 -38.37 -23.62
N ARG A 100 -21.04 -38.54 -22.34
CA ARG A 100 -21.83 -37.54 -21.61
C ARG A 100 -21.05 -36.24 -21.48
N ARG A 101 -21.74 -35.10 -21.52
CA ARG A 101 -21.13 -33.76 -21.38
C ARG A 101 -20.34 -33.63 -20.08
N GLU A 102 -20.84 -34.23 -19.00
CA GLU A 102 -20.18 -34.27 -17.70
C GLU A 102 -18.83 -34.99 -17.76
N GLY A 103 -18.77 -36.13 -18.47
CA GLY A 103 -17.55 -36.91 -18.55
C GLY A 103 -16.49 -36.27 -19.44
N LEU A 104 -16.92 -35.54 -20.47
CA LEU A 104 -16.03 -34.73 -21.30
C LEU A 104 -15.44 -33.55 -20.50
N PHE A 105 -16.25 -32.86 -19.70
CA PHE A 105 -15.77 -31.81 -18.80
C PHE A 105 -14.81 -32.37 -17.75
N LEU A 106 -15.21 -33.41 -17.02
CA LEU A 106 -14.42 -33.98 -15.93
C LEU A 106 -13.06 -34.48 -16.40
N THR A 107 -13.01 -35.19 -17.53
CA THR A 107 -11.74 -35.69 -18.08
C THR A 107 -10.80 -34.55 -18.47
N ASN A 108 -11.34 -33.48 -19.06
CA ASN A 108 -10.57 -32.30 -19.44
C ASN A 108 -10.11 -31.51 -18.21
N TYR A 109 -11.00 -31.26 -17.25
CA TYR A 109 -10.67 -30.61 -15.99
C TYR A 109 -9.55 -31.36 -15.24
N LEU A 110 -9.68 -32.68 -15.09
CA LEU A 110 -8.65 -33.50 -14.45
C LEU A 110 -7.34 -33.53 -15.24
N SER A 111 -7.38 -33.49 -16.58
CA SER A 111 -6.17 -33.40 -17.40
C SER A 111 -5.37 -32.14 -17.05
N GLY A 112 -6.02 -30.98 -17.04
CA GLY A 112 -5.35 -29.71 -16.76
C GLY A 112 -4.91 -29.57 -15.30
N LEU A 113 -5.68 -30.12 -14.35
CA LEU A 113 -5.25 -30.13 -12.95
C LEU A 113 -4.01 -31.01 -12.75
N LEU A 114 -3.96 -32.19 -13.38
CA LEU A 114 -2.80 -33.08 -13.31
C LEU A 114 -1.55 -32.51 -13.99
N PHE A 115 -1.72 -31.61 -14.97
CA PHE A 115 -0.60 -30.87 -15.57
C PHE A 115 0.12 -29.95 -14.57
N LEU A 116 -0.54 -29.57 -13.46
CA LEU A 116 0.07 -28.80 -12.39
C LEU A 116 0.53 -29.71 -11.23
N LEU A 117 -0.32 -30.65 -10.80
CA LEU A 117 -0.05 -31.47 -9.62
C LEU A 117 1.08 -32.50 -9.82
N LEU A 118 1.17 -33.14 -10.99
CA LEU A 118 2.20 -34.15 -11.23
C LEU A 118 3.61 -33.55 -11.28
N PRO A 119 3.86 -32.41 -11.97
CA PRO A 119 5.14 -31.73 -11.88
C PRO A 119 5.48 -31.27 -10.46
N ASN A 120 4.53 -30.74 -9.68
CA ASN A 120 4.77 -30.36 -8.29
C ASN A 120 5.27 -31.57 -7.47
N LEU A 121 4.59 -32.72 -7.59
CA LEU A 121 4.97 -33.95 -6.89
C LEU A 121 6.34 -34.46 -7.34
N ALA A 122 6.63 -34.44 -8.64
CA ALA A 122 7.92 -34.86 -9.16
C ALA A 122 9.06 -33.97 -8.63
N VAL A 123 8.86 -32.64 -8.63
CA VAL A 123 9.83 -31.68 -8.10
C VAL A 123 10.03 -31.88 -6.61
N PHE A 124 8.95 -32.09 -5.83
CA PHE A 124 9.06 -32.40 -4.40
C PHE A 124 9.93 -33.64 -4.14
N LEU A 125 9.70 -34.74 -4.87
CA LEU A 125 10.48 -35.97 -4.70
C LEU A 125 11.95 -35.79 -5.10
N LEU A 126 12.22 -35.04 -6.17
CA LEU A 126 13.58 -34.72 -6.60
C LEU A 126 14.29 -33.77 -5.63
N ALA A 127 13.59 -32.77 -5.10
CA ALA A 127 14.11 -31.84 -4.11
C ALA A 127 14.42 -32.58 -2.80
N LEU A 128 13.53 -33.47 -2.35
CA LEU A 128 13.76 -34.32 -1.19
C LEU A 128 15.01 -35.20 -1.38
N ALA A 129 15.17 -35.81 -2.57
CA ALA A 129 16.38 -36.59 -2.88
C ALA A 129 17.64 -35.71 -2.91
N ALA A 130 17.54 -34.47 -3.40
CA ALA A 130 18.64 -33.50 -3.40
C ALA A 130 19.04 -33.07 -1.98
N GLU A 131 18.07 -32.82 -1.09
CA GLU A 131 18.34 -32.53 0.33
C GLU A 131 19.04 -33.70 1.04
N VAL A 132 18.54 -34.93 0.81
CA VAL A 132 19.16 -36.15 1.35
C VAL A 132 20.61 -36.27 0.87
N PHE A 133 20.87 -35.96 -0.40
CA PHE A 133 22.21 -35.99 -0.96
C PHE A 133 23.12 -34.85 -0.44
N ALA A 134 22.55 -33.68 -0.16
CA ALA A 134 23.26 -32.54 0.41
C ALA A 134 23.55 -32.69 1.92
N GLY A 135 22.92 -33.66 2.60
CA GLY A 135 23.24 -34.06 3.97
C GLY A 135 22.32 -33.48 5.05
N THR A 136 21.41 -32.58 4.70
CA THR A 136 20.45 -31.96 5.63
C THR A 136 19.07 -31.91 4.99
N VAL A 137 18.05 -32.41 5.69
CA VAL A 137 16.67 -32.55 5.20
C VAL A 137 15.70 -31.86 6.14
N VAL A 138 14.84 -30.99 5.59
CA VAL A 138 13.73 -30.37 6.33
C VAL A 138 12.44 -30.68 5.60
N PHE A 139 11.84 -31.83 5.92
CA PHE A 139 10.61 -32.30 5.25
C PHE A 139 9.45 -31.30 5.35
N SER A 140 9.32 -30.61 6.48
CA SER A 140 8.20 -29.69 6.74
C SER A 140 8.15 -28.52 5.76
N SER A 141 9.29 -27.89 5.44
CA SER A 141 9.35 -26.75 4.52
C SER A 141 9.01 -27.19 3.09
N LEU A 142 9.66 -28.25 2.60
CA LEU A 142 9.39 -28.83 1.28
C LEU A 142 7.95 -29.31 1.12
N PHE A 143 7.40 -29.97 2.14
CA PHE A 143 6.02 -30.45 2.11
C PHE A 143 5.02 -29.28 2.13
N THR A 144 5.31 -28.23 2.92
CA THR A 144 4.51 -27.00 2.91
C THR A 144 4.50 -26.36 1.53
N TRP A 145 5.66 -26.26 0.88
CA TRP A 145 5.75 -25.79 -0.52
C TRP A 145 4.86 -26.62 -1.46
N LEU A 146 4.95 -27.95 -1.40
CA LEU A 146 4.14 -28.84 -2.25
C LEU A 146 2.64 -28.59 -2.03
N VAL A 147 2.20 -28.51 -0.78
CA VAL A 147 0.80 -28.30 -0.42
C VAL A 147 0.33 -26.93 -0.91
N VAL A 148 1.03 -25.85 -0.57
CA VAL A 148 0.62 -24.48 -0.90
C VAL A 148 0.57 -24.26 -2.42
N VAL A 149 1.61 -24.65 -3.17
CA VAL A 149 1.62 -24.53 -4.64
C VAL A 149 0.51 -25.37 -5.27
N SER A 150 0.18 -26.52 -4.71
CA SER A 150 -0.93 -27.36 -5.20
C SER A 150 -2.30 -26.75 -4.91
N LEU A 151 -2.50 -26.13 -3.74
CA LEU A 151 -3.73 -25.42 -3.37
C LEU A 151 -3.94 -24.18 -4.26
N PHE A 152 -2.90 -23.38 -4.48
CA PHE A 152 -2.94 -22.25 -5.41
C PHE A 152 -3.21 -22.71 -6.85
N GLY A 153 -2.53 -23.77 -7.28
CA GLY A 153 -2.77 -24.41 -8.58
C GLY A 153 -4.23 -24.84 -8.77
N LEU A 154 -4.84 -25.46 -7.76
CA LEU A 154 -6.25 -25.84 -7.79
C LEU A 154 -7.17 -24.62 -7.92
N PHE A 155 -6.94 -23.57 -7.12
CA PHE A 155 -7.74 -22.35 -7.17
C PHE A 155 -7.63 -21.65 -8.52
N PHE A 156 -6.43 -21.25 -8.94
CA PHE A 156 -6.21 -20.48 -10.15
C PHE A 156 -6.60 -21.24 -11.42
N TYR A 157 -6.33 -22.55 -11.47
CA TYR A 157 -6.82 -23.39 -12.56
C TYR A 157 -8.34 -23.43 -12.61
N SER A 158 -9.01 -23.65 -11.47
CA SER A 158 -10.47 -23.72 -11.44
C SER A 158 -11.12 -22.38 -11.77
N PHE A 159 -10.52 -21.27 -11.34
CA PHE A 159 -10.93 -19.92 -11.71
C PHE A 159 -10.77 -19.68 -13.22
N ALA A 160 -9.64 -20.08 -13.82
CA ALA A 160 -9.45 -20.01 -15.27
C ALA A 160 -10.47 -20.87 -16.04
N VAL A 161 -10.76 -22.08 -15.56
CA VAL A 161 -11.78 -22.95 -16.16
C VAL A 161 -13.18 -22.33 -16.06
N PHE A 162 -13.50 -21.71 -14.92
CA PHE A 162 -14.74 -20.95 -14.76
C PHE A 162 -14.83 -19.83 -15.80
N CYS A 163 -13.80 -18.98 -15.93
CA CYS A 163 -13.72 -17.94 -16.96
C CYS A 163 -13.89 -18.50 -18.38
N ALA A 164 -13.30 -19.66 -18.68
CA ALA A 164 -13.39 -20.32 -19.99
C ALA A 164 -14.82 -20.73 -20.40
N MET A 165 -15.72 -20.89 -19.43
CA MET A 165 -17.13 -21.20 -19.71
C MET A 165 -17.90 -19.98 -20.23
N PHE A 166 -17.49 -18.77 -19.80
CA PHE A 166 -18.14 -17.51 -20.17
C PHE A 166 -17.54 -16.85 -21.42
N THR A 167 -16.39 -17.32 -21.89
CA THR A 167 -15.74 -16.81 -23.09
C THR A 167 -16.01 -17.71 -24.30
N GLY A 168 -16.22 -17.09 -25.47
CA GLY A 168 -16.39 -17.79 -26.74
C GLY A 168 -15.17 -17.73 -27.66
N HIS A 169 -14.12 -16.99 -27.31
CA HIS A 169 -12.85 -16.96 -28.04
C HIS A 169 -11.65 -17.18 -27.10
N VAL A 170 -10.60 -17.85 -27.61
CA VAL A 170 -9.42 -18.23 -26.82
C VAL A 170 -8.67 -17.01 -26.25
N LEU A 171 -8.62 -15.89 -26.98
CA LEU A 171 -8.01 -14.64 -26.53
C LEU A 171 -8.85 -13.86 -25.51
N ALA A 172 -10.17 -14.12 -25.43
CA ALA A 172 -11.00 -13.47 -24.41
C ALA A 172 -10.74 -14.06 -23.02
N LEU A 173 -10.32 -15.33 -22.92
CA LEU A 173 -10.06 -15.97 -21.63
C LEU A 173 -8.99 -15.24 -20.79
N PRO A 174 -7.78 -14.96 -21.29
CA PRO A 174 -6.79 -14.18 -20.55
C PRO A 174 -7.32 -12.82 -20.08
N ALA A 175 -8.05 -12.10 -20.94
CA ALA A 175 -8.62 -10.80 -20.58
C ALA A 175 -9.62 -10.91 -19.43
N PHE A 176 -10.59 -11.83 -19.49
CA PHE A 176 -11.54 -12.06 -18.40
C PHE A 176 -10.86 -12.52 -17.11
N TYR A 177 -9.83 -13.37 -17.24
CA TYR A 177 -9.07 -13.87 -16.11
C TYR A 177 -8.31 -12.76 -15.37
N VAL A 178 -7.65 -11.86 -16.11
CA VAL A 178 -6.95 -10.71 -15.54
C VAL A 178 -7.93 -9.72 -14.94
N VAL A 179 -8.99 -9.38 -15.68
CA VAL A 179 -10.02 -8.45 -15.19
C VAL A 179 -10.65 -8.97 -13.90
N LEU A 180 -11.15 -10.20 -13.86
CA LEU A 180 -11.81 -10.71 -12.66
C LEU A 180 -10.85 -10.92 -11.47
N ASN A 181 -9.54 -11.05 -11.70
CA ASN A 181 -8.56 -11.02 -10.61
C ASN A 181 -8.30 -9.59 -10.12
N GLY A 182 -8.08 -8.61 -11.00
CA GLY A 182 -7.62 -7.27 -10.63
C GLY A 182 -8.69 -6.19 -10.50
N LEU A 183 -9.92 -6.43 -10.99
CA LEU A 183 -10.95 -5.41 -11.11
C LEU A 183 -11.33 -4.81 -9.76
N ALA A 184 -11.49 -5.62 -8.71
CA ALA A 184 -11.94 -5.11 -7.41
C ALA A 184 -10.92 -4.13 -6.80
N ALA A 185 -9.66 -4.53 -6.69
CA ALA A 185 -8.58 -3.66 -6.25
C ALA A 185 -8.43 -2.42 -7.14
N GLY A 186 -8.48 -2.59 -8.47
CA GLY A 186 -8.41 -1.48 -9.41
C GLY A 186 -9.55 -0.47 -9.22
N LEU A 187 -10.80 -0.95 -9.09
CA LEU A 187 -11.95 -0.08 -8.86
C LEU A 187 -11.91 0.61 -7.50
N CYS A 188 -11.48 -0.08 -6.44
CA CYS A 188 -11.31 0.53 -5.11
C CYS A 188 -10.24 1.62 -5.16
N TRP A 189 -9.11 1.36 -5.82
CA TRP A 189 -8.03 2.33 -5.97
C TRP A 189 -8.49 3.57 -6.74
N VAL A 190 -9.14 3.42 -7.90
CA VAL A 190 -9.59 4.61 -8.64
C VAL A 190 -10.74 5.31 -7.90
N PHE A 191 -11.63 4.57 -7.22
CA PHE A 191 -12.66 5.21 -6.40
C PHE A 191 -12.05 6.07 -5.30
N SER A 192 -11.03 5.59 -4.58
CA SER A 192 -10.32 6.39 -3.58
C SER A 192 -9.73 7.66 -4.20
N ARG A 193 -9.09 7.55 -5.37
CA ARG A 193 -8.53 8.70 -6.09
C ARG A 193 -9.58 9.69 -6.56
N MET A 194 -10.75 9.21 -6.98
CA MET A 194 -11.86 10.09 -7.31
C MET A 194 -12.40 10.77 -6.05
N ALA A 195 -12.63 10.03 -4.98
CA ALA A 195 -13.12 10.59 -3.73
C ALA A 195 -12.17 11.66 -3.17
N GLU A 196 -10.85 11.49 -3.33
CA GLU A 196 -9.83 12.49 -2.99
C GLU A 196 -9.98 13.81 -3.78
N GLU A 197 -10.47 13.77 -5.02
CA GLU A 197 -10.69 14.96 -5.85
C GLU A 197 -12.04 15.64 -5.58
N PHE A 198 -13.05 14.88 -5.18
CA PHE A 198 -14.44 15.36 -5.01
C PHE A 198 -14.85 15.63 -3.56
N LEU A 199 -14.12 15.11 -2.57
CA LEU A 199 -14.46 15.27 -1.16
C LEU A 199 -13.31 15.95 -0.41
N PHE A 200 -13.57 17.15 0.08
CA PHE A 200 -12.63 17.88 0.91
C PHE A 200 -12.30 17.11 2.20
N GLY A 201 -11.01 16.91 2.46
CA GLY A 201 -10.53 16.17 3.63
C GLY A 201 -10.46 14.64 3.45
N PHE A 202 -10.83 14.10 2.29
CA PHE A 202 -10.70 12.66 2.00
C PHE A 202 -9.28 12.33 1.52
N THR A 203 -8.69 11.23 2.02
CA THR A 203 -7.40 10.72 1.51
C THR A 203 -7.49 9.27 1.08
N SER A 204 -8.02 8.43 1.96
CA SER A 204 -8.22 7.02 1.69
C SER A 204 -9.22 6.46 2.66
N ALA A 205 -9.78 5.32 2.28
CA ALA A 205 -10.66 4.54 3.13
C ALA A 205 -9.98 3.19 3.36
N ALA A 206 -9.35 2.99 4.52
CA ALA A 206 -8.68 1.74 4.86
C ALA A 206 -9.60 0.52 4.73
N TRP A 207 -10.90 0.68 5.04
CA TRP A 207 -11.89 -0.37 4.83
C TRP A 207 -12.10 -0.70 3.34
N LEU A 208 -12.07 0.30 2.46
CA LEU A 208 -12.23 0.13 1.02
C LEU A 208 -11.00 -0.53 0.40
N GLU A 209 -9.80 -0.14 0.82
CA GLU A 209 -8.55 -0.79 0.41
C GLU A 209 -8.52 -2.26 0.84
N LYS A 210 -8.85 -2.55 2.10
CA LYS A 210 -8.98 -3.92 2.62
C LYS A 210 -10.01 -4.74 1.84
N LEU A 211 -11.16 -4.16 1.50
CA LEU A 211 -12.14 -4.82 0.64
C LEU A 211 -11.60 -5.07 -0.78
N GLY A 212 -10.87 -4.10 -1.35
CA GLY A 212 -10.23 -4.23 -2.66
C GLY A 212 -9.24 -5.40 -2.71
N VAL A 213 -8.37 -5.49 -1.70
CA VAL A 213 -7.44 -6.63 -1.53
C VAL A 213 -8.22 -7.93 -1.36
N TRP A 214 -9.20 -7.96 -0.44
CA TRP A 214 -9.96 -9.17 -0.11
C TRP A 214 -10.73 -9.74 -1.30
N LEU A 215 -11.25 -8.87 -2.18
CA LEU A 215 -11.94 -9.25 -3.41
C LEU A 215 -11.01 -9.56 -4.59
N THR A 216 -9.70 -9.34 -4.44
CA THR A 216 -8.68 -9.60 -5.45
C THR A 216 -7.80 -10.78 -5.01
N PRO A 217 -8.08 -12.01 -5.51
CA PRO A 217 -7.41 -13.23 -5.06
C PRO A 217 -5.88 -13.20 -5.14
N VAL A 218 -5.33 -12.58 -6.18
CA VAL A 218 -3.87 -12.48 -6.37
C VAL A 218 -3.23 -11.63 -5.26
N LEU A 219 -3.83 -10.50 -4.90
CA LEU A 219 -3.30 -9.62 -3.85
C LEU A 219 -3.50 -10.23 -2.47
N LEU A 220 -4.71 -10.70 -2.15
CA LEU A 220 -4.96 -11.30 -0.84
C LEU A 220 -4.07 -12.52 -0.58
N LEU A 221 -3.90 -13.41 -1.57
CA LEU A 221 -3.01 -14.56 -1.39
C LEU A 221 -1.53 -14.13 -1.30
N SER A 222 -1.13 -13.03 -1.93
CA SER A 222 0.24 -12.52 -1.82
C SER A 222 0.51 -11.83 -0.48
N GLU A 223 -0.47 -11.16 0.11
CA GLU A 223 -0.33 -10.48 1.41
C GLU A 223 -0.54 -11.45 2.58
N ALA A 224 -1.57 -12.31 2.50
CA ALA A 224 -1.96 -13.17 3.60
C ALA A 224 -1.13 -14.47 3.69
N CYS A 225 -0.42 -14.85 2.63
CA CYS A 225 0.48 -16.00 2.62
C CYS A 225 1.93 -15.53 2.54
N HIS A 226 2.60 -15.48 3.68
CA HIS A 226 3.98 -15.01 3.79
C HIS A 226 4.75 -15.84 4.82
N VAL A 227 6.08 -15.73 4.78
CA VAL A 227 6.95 -16.40 5.74
C VAL A 227 7.13 -15.48 6.93
N GLN A 228 6.85 -16.01 8.12
CA GLN A 228 7.04 -15.32 9.39
C GLN A 228 8.22 -15.93 10.12
N TYR A 229 8.87 -15.11 10.93
CA TYR A 229 9.92 -15.51 11.84
C TYR A 229 9.40 -15.24 13.26
N ASP A 230 9.46 -16.25 14.12
CA ASP A 230 9.21 -16.01 15.54
C ASP A 230 10.27 -15.09 16.10
N THR A 231 9.92 -14.17 17.00
CA THR A 231 10.92 -13.44 17.78
C THR A 231 11.15 -14.21 19.08
N ILE A 232 12.29 -14.90 19.17
CA ILE A 232 12.68 -15.63 20.38
C ILE A 232 13.46 -14.67 21.25
N THR A 233 12.83 -14.20 22.32
CA THR A 233 13.50 -13.41 23.35
C THR A 233 14.15 -14.36 24.35
N ASP A 234 15.48 -14.28 24.49
CA ASP A 234 16.17 -15.08 25.50
C ASP A 234 15.95 -14.53 26.93
N ALA A 235 16.50 -15.21 27.93
CA ALA A 235 16.39 -14.80 29.34
C ALA A 235 17.15 -13.50 29.66
N ALA A 236 18.09 -13.07 28.81
CA ALA A 236 18.77 -11.78 28.89
C ALA A 236 17.96 -10.67 28.19
N GLY A 237 16.91 -11.05 27.45
CA GLY A 237 16.01 -10.16 26.75
C GLY A 237 16.52 -9.73 25.37
N ASN A 238 17.43 -10.52 24.78
CA ASN A 238 17.91 -10.38 23.41
C ASN A 238 16.90 -11.07 22.47
N SER A 239 16.42 -10.34 21.46
CA SER A 239 15.45 -10.84 20.49
C SER A 239 16.18 -11.46 19.30
N MET A 240 16.14 -12.79 19.19
CA MET A 240 16.68 -13.52 18.04
C MET A 240 15.55 -13.88 17.08
N LEU A 241 15.80 -13.81 15.77
CA LEU A 241 14.88 -14.38 14.79
C LEU A 241 14.91 -15.90 14.91
N GLY A 242 13.76 -16.46 15.29
CA GLY A 242 13.48 -17.88 15.32
C GLY A 242 13.33 -18.47 13.93
N ASP A 243 13.00 -19.75 13.90
CA ASP A 243 12.87 -20.50 12.66
C ASP A 243 11.73 -19.98 11.76
N PRO A 244 11.95 -19.83 10.44
CA PRO A 244 10.90 -19.42 9.53
C PRO A 244 9.80 -20.47 9.44
N TYR A 245 8.54 -20.01 9.49
CA TYR A 245 7.36 -20.81 9.23
C TYR A 245 6.41 -20.09 8.28
N PHE A 246 5.55 -20.86 7.60
CA PHE A 246 4.58 -20.30 6.66
C PHE A 246 3.29 -19.91 7.37
N ALA A 247 2.97 -18.62 7.36
CA ALA A 247 1.67 -18.11 7.76
C ALA A 247 0.77 -18.00 6.52
N GLY A 248 -0.52 -18.38 6.66
CA GLY A 248 -1.49 -18.24 5.56
C GLY A 248 -2.05 -19.54 4.97
N LEU A 249 -1.70 -20.71 5.52
CA LEU A 249 -2.25 -22.00 5.07
C LEU A 249 -3.79 -22.05 5.12
N GLY A 250 -4.40 -21.36 6.09
CA GLY A 250 -5.85 -21.19 6.18
C GLY A 250 -6.45 -20.48 4.96
N TYR A 251 -5.82 -19.39 4.51
CA TYR A 251 -6.22 -18.67 3.30
C TYR A 251 -6.01 -19.52 2.03
N ALA A 252 -4.86 -20.18 1.89
CA ALA A 252 -4.60 -21.08 0.77
C ALA A 252 -5.66 -22.20 0.67
N SER A 253 -6.04 -22.78 1.80
CA SER A 253 -7.06 -23.83 1.88
C SER A 253 -8.47 -23.31 1.58
N LEU A 254 -8.81 -22.11 2.08
CA LEU A 254 -10.09 -21.45 1.76
C LEU A 254 -10.22 -21.17 0.25
N TYR A 255 -9.16 -20.66 -0.38
CA TYR A 255 -9.17 -20.40 -1.82
C TYR A 255 -9.21 -21.68 -2.66
N ALA A 256 -8.53 -22.75 -2.21
CA ALA A 256 -8.69 -24.05 -2.83
C ALA A 256 -10.15 -24.56 -2.77
N LEU A 257 -10.84 -24.37 -1.63
CA LEU A 257 -12.26 -24.69 -1.49
C LEU A 257 -13.14 -23.83 -2.42
N ILE A 258 -12.87 -22.52 -2.50
CA ILE A 258 -13.52 -21.63 -3.48
C ILE A 258 -13.26 -22.13 -4.91
N GLY A 259 -12.05 -22.59 -5.21
CA GLY A 259 -11.68 -23.23 -6.47
C GLY A 259 -12.56 -24.44 -6.80
N LEU A 260 -12.82 -25.32 -5.83
CA LEU A 260 -13.74 -26.46 -6.01
C LEU A 260 -15.17 -26.00 -6.30
N VAL A 261 -15.65 -24.97 -5.60
CA VAL A 261 -16.97 -24.36 -5.86
C VAL A 261 -17.01 -23.79 -7.28
N LEU A 262 -15.99 -23.04 -7.70
CA LEU A 262 -15.86 -22.50 -9.05
C LEU A 262 -15.82 -23.60 -10.12
N ALA A 263 -15.15 -24.72 -9.86
CA ALA A 263 -15.16 -25.88 -10.75
C ALA A 263 -16.57 -26.50 -10.88
N GLY A 264 -17.32 -26.56 -9.77
CA GLY A 264 -18.73 -26.98 -9.77
C GLY A 264 -19.63 -26.02 -10.57
N LEU A 265 -19.45 -24.71 -10.38
CA LEU A 265 -20.14 -23.68 -11.17
C LEU A 265 -19.76 -23.73 -12.64
N ALA A 266 -18.50 -23.98 -12.96
CA ALA A 266 -18.02 -24.16 -14.33
C ALA A 266 -18.68 -25.37 -14.98
N LEU A 267 -18.82 -26.49 -14.27
CA LEU A 267 -19.56 -27.66 -14.75
C LEU A 267 -21.05 -27.32 -15.00
N ALA A 268 -21.69 -26.59 -14.09
CA ALA A 268 -23.09 -26.17 -14.27
C ALA A 268 -23.25 -25.24 -15.49
N ALA A 269 -22.33 -24.28 -15.67
CA ALA A 269 -22.29 -23.40 -16.84
C ALA A 269 -22.04 -24.19 -18.13
N TYR A 270 -21.11 -25.15 -18.11
CA TYR A 270 -20.81 -26.03 -19.25
C TYR A 270 -22.04 -26.84 -19.69
N ARG A 271 -22.83 -27.37 -18.75
CA ARG A 271 -24.08 -28.10 -19.06
C ARG A 271 -25.09 -27.24 -19.82
N ARG A 272 -25.22 -25.98 -19.43
CA ARG A 272 -26.17 -25.01 -19.99
C ARG A 272 -25.65 -24.29 -21.24
N ARG A 273 -24.35 -24.41 -21.56
CA ARG A 273 -23.75 -23.71 -22.70
C ARG A 273 -24.30 -24.23 -24.02
N HIS A 274 -24.81 -23.31 -24.84
CA HIS A 274 -25.22 -23.60 -26.21
C HIS A 274 -23.98 -23.70 -27.11
N LEU A 275 -24.00 -24.69 -28.02
CA LEU A 275 -22.87 -24.97 -28.92
C LEU A 275 -22.66 -23.84 -29.95
N GLU A 276 -23.69 -23.04 -30.19
CA GLU A 276 -23.69 -21.90 -31.12
C GLU A 276 -22.97 -20.66 -30.56
N SER A 277 -22.67 -20.63 -29.26
CA SER A 277 -21.99 -19.50 -28.62
C SER A 277 -20.46 -19.51 -28.83
N ALA A 278 -19.94 -20.42 -29.66
CA ALA A 278 -18.53 -20.44 -30.04
C ALA A 278 -18.21 -19.26 -30.96
N GLY A 279 -17.18 -18.49 -30.60
CA GLY A 279 -16.76 -17.26 -31.29
C GLY A 279 -17.32 -15.96 -30.72
N ASP A 280 -18.27 -15.98 -29.76
CA ASP A 280 -18.75 -14.78 -29.07
C ASP A 280 -17.76 -14.26 -28.03
N VAL A 281 -17.68 -12.94 -27.84
CA VAL A 281 -16.83 -12.35 -26.78
C VAL A 281 -17.33 -12.79 -25.40
N VAL A 282 -18.65 -12.67 -25.19
CA VAL A 282 -19.36 -13.18 -24.01
C VAL A 282 -20.37 -14.24 -24.44
N SER A 283 -20.12 -15.49 -24.05
CA SER A 283 -20.94 -16.63 -24.44
C SER A 283 -22.34 -16.62 -23.79
N VAL A 284 -22.47 -15.97 -22.63
CA VAL A 284 -23.68 -15.97 -21.81
C VAL A 284 -24.45 -14.65 -21.95
N ARG A 285 -25.66 -14.72 -22.51
CA ARG A 285 -26.46 -13.53 -22.89
C ARG A 285 -26.80 -12.59 -21.71
N TRP A 286 -27.12 -13.11 -20.52
CA TRP A 286 -27.48 -12.28 -19.36
C TRP A 286 -26.29 -11.54 -18.72
N VAL A 287 -25.06 -11.96 -19.03
CA VAL A 287 -23.82 -11.30 -18.56
C VAL A 287 -23.45 -10.11 -19.45
N ARG A 288 -24.04 -10.00 -20.65
CA ARG A 288 -23.73 -8.92 -21.62
C ARG A 288 -23.96 -7.51 -21.07
N PRO A 289 -25.05 -7.20 -20.33
CA PRO A 289 -25.22 -5.88 -19.72
C PRO A 289 -24.16 -5.56 -18.66
N VAL A 290 -23.79 -6.55 -17.83
CA VAL A 290 -22.74 -6.40 -16.82
C VAL A 290 -21.40 -6.12 -17.47
N PHE A 291 -21.05 -6.85 -18.54
CA PHE A 291 -19.84 -6.56 -19.32
C PHE A 291 -19.89 -5.15 -19.93
N LYS A 292 -21.01 -4.76 -20.54
CA LYS A 292 -21.15 -3.45 -21.18
C LYS A 292 -20.91 -2.30 -20.21
N TYR A 293 -21.66 -2.28 -19.12
CA TYR A 293 -21.60 -1.18 -18.16
C TYR A 293 -20.37 -1.28 -17.26
N GLY A 294 -19.85 -2.49 -17.02
CA GLY A 294 -18.55 -2.69 -16.37
C GLY A 294 -17.41 -2.07 -17.17
N VAL A 295 -17.32 -2.34 -18.48
CA VAL A 295 -16.34 -1.70 -19.36
C VAL A 295 -16.55 -0.19 -19.40
N ALA A 296 -17.80 0.28 -19.55
CA ALA A 296 -18.10 1.71 -19.59
C ALA A 296 -17.69 2.45 -18.30
N PHE A 297 -17.94 1.85 -17.14
CA PHE A 297 -17.50 2.39 -15.85
C PHE A 297 -15.97 2.36 -15.74
N CYS A 298 -15.33 1.24 -16.07
CA CYS A 298 -13.87 1.13 -16.02
C CYS A 298 -13.19 2.18 -16.92
N THR A 299 -13.69 2.41 -18.14
CA THR A 299 -13.11 3.43 -19.02
C THR A 299 -13.46 4.84 -18.56
N ALA A 300 -14.69 5.08 -18.09
CA ALA A 300 -15.10 6.38 -17.54
C ALA A 300 -14.16 6.79 -16.42
N VAL A 301 -13.82 5.86 -15.56
CA VAL A 301 -13.03 6.09 -14.36
C VAL A 301 -11.53 6.12 -14.67
N THR A 302 -10.97 5.07 -15.29
CA THR A 302 -9.51 5.00 -15.52
C THR A 302 -8.99 5.97 -16.59
N LEU A 303 -9.65 6.07 -17.75
CA LEU A 303 -9.17 6.93 -18.83
C LEU A 303 -9.42 8.40 -18.53
N SER A 304 -10.48 8.75 -17.79
CA SER A 304 -10.67 10.14 -17.35
C SER A 304 -9.55 10.57 -16.41
N THR A 305 -9.20 9.76 -15.40
CA THR A 305 -8.08 10.06 -14.49
C THR A 305 -6.76 10.22 -15.25
N VAL A 306 -6.44 9.30 -16.18
CA VAL A 306 -5.22 9.42 -17.00
C VAL A 306 -5.23 10.70 -17.83
N PHE A 307 -6.34 11.01 -18.50
CA PHE A 307 -6.43 12.23 -19.31
C PHE A 307 -6.49 13.51 -18.46
N TYR A 308 -7.03 13.44 -17.26
CA TYR A 308 -7.06 14.55 -16.30
C TYR A 308 -5.63 14.97 -15.96
N TYR A 309 -4.76 14.02 -15.62
CA TYR A 309 -3.36 14.32 -15.35
C TYR A 309 -2.54 14.67 -16.60
N VAL A 310 -2.79 14.02 -17.74
CA VAL A 310 -2.04 14.31 -18.99
C VAL A 310 -2.41 15.68 -19.57
N LEU A 311 -3.66 16.10 -19.39
CA LEU A 311 -4.16 17.39 -19.87
C LEU A 311 -4.17 18.48 -18.79
N ASP A 312 -3.60 18.20 -17.61
CA ASP A 312 -3.52 19.13 -16.48
C ASP A 312 -2.97 20.53 -16.88
N PRO A 313 -1.94 20.66 -17.74
CA PRO A 313 -1.46 21.98 -18.16
C PRO A 313 -2.42 22.75 -19.08
N LEU A 314 -3.44 22.08 -19.63
CA LEU A 314 -4.33 22.60 -20.68
C LEU A 314 -5.77 22.83 -20.20
N LEU A 315 -6.17 22.20 -19.11
CA LEU A 315 -7.54 22.23 -18.60
C LEU A 315 -7.56 22.82 -17.19
N PRO A 316 -8.66 23.51 -16.80
CA PRO A 316 -8.84 23.94 -15.42
C PRO A 316 -8.86 22.74 -14.49
N ARG A 317 -8.13 22.83 -13.36
CA ARG A 317 -8.24 21.85 -12.28
C ARG A 317 -9.62 21.92 -11.63
N GLY A 318 -10.12 20.76 -11.23
CA GLY A 318 -11.31 20.65 -10.43
C GLY A 318 -12.23 19.48 -10.82
N PRO A 319 -13.20 19.18 -9.94
CA PRO A 319 -14.08 18.02 -10.03
C PRO A 319 -14.93 18.02 -11.31
N TRP A 320 -15.32 19.20 -11.79
CA TRP A 320 -16.13 19.35 -13.02
C TRP A 320 -15.37 18.95 -14.29
N THR A 321 -14.07 19.26 -14.37
CA THR A 321 -13.23 18.84 -15.50
C THR A 321 -13.10 17.32 -15.54
N LEU A 322 -12.86 16.70 -14.37
CA LEU A 322 -12.83 15.25 -14.24
C LEU A 322 -14.17 14.63 -14.63
N LEU A 323 -15.30 15.18 -14.16
CA LEU A 323 -16.64 14.71 -14.52
C LEU A 323 -16.91 14.76 -16.04
N VAL A 324 -16.50 15.83 -16.73
CA VAL A 324 -16.65 15.92 -18.19
C VAL A 324 -15.85 14.82 -18.88
N LEU A 325 -14.59 14.62 -18.47
CA LEU A 325 -13.75 13.54 -19.00
C LEU A 325 -14.37 12.16 -18.72
N MET A 326 -14.95 11.94 -17.55
CA MET A 326 -15.66 10.72 -17.19
C MET A 326 -16.87 10.47 -18.09
N VAL A 327 -17.66 11.50 -18.39
CA VAL A 327 -18.82 11.38 -19.29
C VAL A 327 -18.36 11.03 -20.70
N VAL A 328 -17.31 11.68 -21.21
CA VAL A 328 -16.75 11.42 -22.55
C VAL A 328 -16.21 9.99 -22.65
N TRP A 329 -15.35 9.57 -21.73
CA TRP A 329 -14.74 8.24 -21.74
C TRP A 329 -15.71 7.13 -21.34
N GLY A 330 -16.73 7.43 -20.53
CA GLY A 330 -17.84 6.53 -20.24
C GLY A 330 -18.73 6.28 -21.44
N ALA A 331 -18.99 7.32 -22.24
CA ALA A 331 -19.71 7.19 -23.51
C ALA A 331 -18.91 6.33 -24.49
N ALA A 332 -17.61 6.61 -24.64
CA ALA A 332 -16.71 5.83 -25.47
C ALA A 332 -16.70 4.35 -25.05
N GLY A 333 -16.58 4.06 -23.75
CA GLY A 333 -16.63 2.70 -23.21
C GLY A 333 -17.96 1.98 -23.46
N CYS A 334 -19.09 2.67 -23.29
CA CYS A 334 -20.41 2.13 -23.62
C CYS A 334 -20.49 1.66 -25.08
N PHE A 335 -19.97 2.46 -26.01
CA PHE A 335 -19.98 2.10 -27.43
C PHE A 335 -18.94 1.04 -27.76
N VAL A 336 -17.72 1.11 -27.24
CA VAL A 336 -16.69 0.08 -27.43
C VAL A 336 -17.17 -1.28 -26.92
N ALA A 337 -17.79 -1.33 -25.74
CA ALA A 337 -18.31 -2.58 -25.20
C ALA A 337 -19.46 -3.13 -26.05
N GLU A 338 -20.35 -2.28 -26.56
CA GLU A 338 -21.38 -2.70 -27.50
C GLU A 338 -20.79 -3.20 -28.83
N MET A 339 -19.75 -2.54 -29.36
CA MET A 339 -19.05 -2.96 -30.57
C MET A 339 -18.43 -4.36 -30.39
N LEU A 340 -17.83 -4.63 -29.23
CA LEU A 340 -17.29 -5.94 -28.88
C LEU A 340 -18.39 -7.01 -28.77
N LEU A 341 -19.54 -6.67 -28.17
CA LEU A 341 -20.67 -7.58 -28.01
C LEU A 341 -21.36 -7.92 -29.34
N CYS A 342 -21.53 -6.92 -30.22
CA CYS A 342 -22.18 -7.08 -31.52
C CYS A 342 -21.21 -7.45 -32.65
N LYS A 343 -19.89 -7.40 -32.41
CA LYS A 343 -18.82 -7.57 -33.41
C LYS A 343 -19.01 -6.67 -34.64
N SER A 344 -19.55 -5.48 -34.43
CA SER A 344 -19.90 -4.53 -35.47
C SER A 344 -19.64 -3.11 -34.98
N PHE A 345 -19.06 -2.27 -35.84
CA PHE A 345 -18.85 -0.85 -35.55
C PHE A 345 -20.15 -0.03 -35.61
N TRP A 346 -21.20 -0.55 -36.25
CA TRP A 346 -22.45 0.18 -36.49
C TRP A 346 -23.51 -0.08 -35.42
N VAL A 347 -23.21 0.26 -34.16
CA VAL A 347 -24.08 0.00 -32.98
C VAL A 347 -24.79 1.24 -32.43
N PHE A 348 -24.49 2.43 -32.97
CA PHE A 348 -24.92 3.73 -32.43
C PHE A 348 -26.44 3.91 -32.34
N ARG A 349 -27.21 3.40 -33.31
CA ARG A 349 -28.68 3.59 -33.36
C ARG A 349 -29.46 2.80 -32.30
N GLY A 350 -28.92 1.66 -31.85
CA GLY A 350 -29.60 0.79 -30.88
C GLY A 350 -29.15 0.98 -29.43
N ALA A 351 -27.88 1.35 -29.23
CA ALA A 351 -27.25 1.32 -27.91
C ALA A 351 -27.26 2.64 -27.14
N TRP A 352 -27.61 3.76 -27.80
CA TRP A 352 -27.51 5.10 -27.22
C TRP A 352 -28.40 5.32 -25.99
N LYS A 353 -29.60 4.72 -25.93
CA LYS A 353 -30.51 4.88 -24.78
C LYS A 353 -29.88 4.35 -23.48
N GLY A 354 -29.26 3.17 -23.56
CA GLY A 354 -28.55 2.58 -22.42
C GLY A 354 -27.32 3.40 -22.03
N CYS A 355 -26.61 3.96 -23.02
CA CYS A 355 -25.50 4.88 -22.77
C CYS A 355 -25.97 6.14 -22.02
N VAL A 356 -27.05 6.79 -22.48
CA VAL A 356 -27.60 7.98 -21.82
C VAL A 356 -28.01 7.68 -20.38
N VAL A 357 -28.73 6.58 -20.13
CA VAL A 357 -29.12 6.20 -18.76
C VAL A 357 -27.89 6.00 -17.86
N PHE A 358 -26.86 5.30 -18.36
CA PHE A 358 -25.61 5.10 -17.63
C PHE A 358 -24.93 6.43 -17.31
N LEU A 359 -24.79 7.33 -18.29
CA LEU A 359 -24.15 8.63 -18.09
C LEU A 359 -24.94 9.50 -17.11
N CYS A 360 -26.27 9.51 -17.17
CA CYS A 360 -27.10 10.22 -16.19
C CYS A 360 -26.90 9.68 -14.77
N CYS A 361 -26.80 8.36 -14.60
CA CYS A 361 -26.54 7.75 -13.29
C CYS A 361 -25.13 8.10 -12.78
N LEU A 362 -24.13 8.06 -13.67
CA LEU A 362 -22.75 8.44 -13.34
C LEU A 362 -22.68 9.90 -12.89
N THR A 363 -23.25 10.82 -13.67
CA THR A 363 -23.31 12.24 -13.33
C THR A 363 -24.05 12.47 -12.01
N ALA A 364 -25.20 11.84 -11.80
CA ALA A 364 -25.93 11.97 -10.54
C ALA A 364 -25.11 11.48 -9.34
N ALA A 365 -24.37 10.37 -9.48
CA ALA A 365 -23.50 9.85 -8.43
C ALA A 365 -22.33 10.79 -8.12
N MET A 366 -21.70 11.37 -9.16
CA MET A 366 -20.60 12.32 -8.97
C MET A 366 -21.08 13.64 -8.37
N CYS A 367 -22.22 14.17 -8.82
CA CYS A 367 -22.83 15.35 -8.19
C CYS A 367 -23.24 15.07 -6.73
N ALA A 368 -23.71 13.86 -6.41
CA ALA A 368 -24.04 13.51 -5.02
C ALA A 368 -22.81 13.51 -4.10
N MET A 369 -21.64 13.20 -4.65
CA MET A 369 -20.36 13.26 -3.95
C MET A 369 -19.86 14.70 -3.82
N GLU A 370 -19.83 15.46 -4.92
CA GLU A 370 -19.42 16.88 -4.96
C GLU A 370 -20.26 17.78 -4.03
N PHE A 371 -21.58 17.57 -3.99
CA PHE A 371 -22.47 18.34 -3.12
C PHE A 371 -22.53 17.81 -1.70
N ASP A 372 -21.65 16.87 -1.35
CA ASP A 372 -21.55 16.22 -0.06
C ASP A 372 -22.92 15.88 0.56
N ILE A 373 -23.78 15.17 -0.18
CA ILE A 373 -25.15 14.84 0.28
C ILE A 373 -25.12 14.03 1.60
N ILE A 374 -24.01 13.35 1.87
CA ILE A 374 -23.81 12.52 3.06
C ILE A 374 -23.35 13.36 4.27
N GLY A 375 -22.81 14.56 4.05
CA GLY A 375 -22.27 15.42 5.11
C GLY A 375 -20.92 14.93 5.63
N PHE A 376 -20.07 14.40 4.76
CA PHE A 376 -18.71 13.96 5.07
C PHE A 376 -17.77 15.14 5.38
N GLU A 377 -17.75 16.18 4.56
CA GLU A 377 -16.77 17.26 4.61
C GLU A 377 -16.93 18.12 5.86
N GLY A 378 -18.18 18.41 6.23
CA GLY A 378 -18.52 19.23 7.39
C GLY A 378 -18.50 18.49 8.73
N ARG A 379 -18.22 17.19 8.75
CA ARG A 379 -18.35 16.36 9.96
C ARG A 379 -17.13 16.48 10.86
N VAL A 380 -17.28 17.28 11.92
CA VAL A 380 -16.37 17.30 13.08
C VAL A 380 -17.06 16.62 14.27
N PRO A 381 -16.43 15.61 14.92
CA PRO A 381 -17.02 14.99 16.10
C PRO A 381 -17.06 15.96 17.29
N ASP A 382 -18.06 15.80 18.16
CA ASP A 382 -18.11 16.49 19.46
C ASP A 382 -17.02 15.90 20.36
N VAL A 383 -16.35 16.73 21.16
CA VAL A 383 -15.30 16.33 22.11
C VAL A 383 -15.79 15.24 23.05
N ALA A 384 -17.05 15.29 23.47
CA ALA A 384 -17.63 14.28 24.36
C ALA A 384 -17.75 12.87 23.72
N GLU A 385 -17.73 12.79 22.39
CA GLU A 385 -17.79 11.53 21.64
C GLU A 385 -16.40 10.97 21.29
N VAL A 386 -15.33 11.73 21.54
CA VAL A 386 -13.96 11.36 21.21
C VAL A 386 -13.28 10.68 22.39
N GLN A 387 -12.77 9.47 22.18
CA GLN A 387 -11.96 8.76 23.17
C GLN A 387 -10.49 9.22 23.13
N SER A 388 -9.94 9.32 21.92
CA SER A 388 -8.60 9.84 21.67
C SER A 388 -8.50 10.32 20.23
N ALA A 389 -7.55 11.20 19.97
CA ALA A 389 -7.29 11.71 18.64
C ALA A 389 -5.79 11.74 18.34
N HIS A 390 -5.44 11.66 17.07
CA HIS A 390 -4.05 11.65 16.60
C HIS A 390 -3.92 12.72 15.52
N LEU A 391 -2.92 13.58 15.66
CA LEU A 391 -2.52 14.56 14.65
C LEU A 391 -1.17 14.16 14.09
N SER A 392 -1.07 14.02 12.76
CA SER A 392 0.16 13.62 12.07
C SER A 392 0.34 14.37 10.75
N GLY A 393 1.50 14.15 10.11
CA GLY A 393 1.80 14.69 8.78
C GLY A 393 2.21 16.16 8.76
N VAL A 394 2.23 16.81 9.93
CA VAL A 394 2.61 18.23 10.06
C VAL A 394 4.12 18.34 10.06
N GLU A 395 4.65 18.93 9.00
CA GLU A 395 6.05 19.33 8.92
C GLU A 395 6.23 20.68 9.62
N SER A 396 7.20 20.76 10.54
CA SER A 396 7.57 21.98 11.26
C SER A 396 9.07 22.03 11.51
N ALA A 397 9.64 23.22 11.47
CA ALA A 397 11.00 23.46 11.92
C ALA A 397 11.04 23.60 13.46
N PRO A 398 12.18 23.34 14.12
CA PRO A 398 13.41 22.76 13.56
C PRO A 398 13.24 21.29 13.13
N TYR A 399 14.00 20.81 12.14
CA TYR A 399 13.87 19.44 11.60
C TYR A 399 14.64 18.39 12.44
N ASP A 400 14.46 18.44 13.75
CA ASP A 400 14.93 17.43 14.70
C ASP A 400 13.91 16.28 14.83
N ASP A 401 13.94 15.52 15.92
CA ASP A 401 13.05 14.35 16.10
C ASP A 401 11.55 14.71 16.06
N LEU A 402 11.18 15.98 16.25
CA LEU A 402 9.81 16.46 16.14
C LEU A 402 9.51 17.17 14.79
N GLY A 403 10.43 17.10 13.82
CA GLY A 403 10.29 17.67 12.48
C GLY A 403 9.00 17.28 11.77
N TYR A 404 8.54 16.04 12.00
CA TYR A 404 7.25 15.52 11.56
C TYR A 404 6.40 15.20 12.78
N ALA A 405 5.56 16.15 13.19
CA ALA A 405 4.80 16.03 14.42
C ALA A 405 3.83 14.84 14.34
N THR A 406 3.87 13.99 15.36
CA THR A 406 2.90 12.91 15.60
C THR A 406 2.42 13.02 17.04
N LEU A 407 1.26 13.65 17.22
CA LEU A 407 0.70 13.94 18.54
C LEU A 407 -0.43 12.95 18.83
N THR A 408 -0.36 12.31 19.99
CA THR A 408 -1.49 11.56 20.56
C THR A 408 -2.15 12.44 21.60
N LEU A 409 -3.43 12.73 21.40
CA LEU A 409 -4.21 13.65 22.21
C LEU A 409 -5.34 12.87 22.90
N ASP A 410 -5.44 12.99 24.21
CA ASP A 410 -6.45 12.28 25.00
C ASP A 410 -7.03 13.11 26.16
N THR A 411 -6.49 14.30 26.43
CA THR A 411 -7.05 15.20 27.44
C THR A 411 -8.18 16.06 26.84
N PRO A 412 -9.21 16.45 27.63
CA PRO A 412 -10.30 17.29 27.12
C PRO A 412 -9.83 18.60 26.47
N GLU A 413 -8.80 19.24 27.03
CA GLU A 413 -8.27 20.51 26.52
C GLU A 413 -7.57 20.33 25.16
N GLU A 414 -6.79 19.26 25.00
CA GLU A 414 -6.17 18.91 23.71
C GLU A 414 -7.19 18.54 22.64
N LEU A 415 -8.22 17.78 23.02
CA LEU A 415 -9.29 17.39 22.11
C LEU A 415 -10.14 18.60 21.70
N GLU A 416 -10.39 19.55 22.59
CA GLU A 416 -11.00 20.85 22.27
C GLU A 416 -10.13 21.66 21.29
N ALA A 417 -8.81 21.70 21.50
CA ALA A 417 -7.89 22.41 20.61
C ALA A 417 -7.87 21.79 19.20
N LEU A 418 -7.77 20.45 19.10
CA LEU A 418 -7.76 19.74 17.82
C LEU A 418 -9.11 19.82 17.09
N THR A 419 -10.23 19.63 17.80
CA THR A 419 -11.56 19.78 17.20
C THR A 419 -11.80 21.22 16.75
N GLY A 420 -11.30 22.22 17.50
CA GLY A 420 -11.32 23.62 17.09
C GLY A 420 -10.47 23.92 15.86
N LEU A 421 -9.30 23.29 15.71
CA LEU A 421 -8.51 23.32 14.48
C LEU A 421 -9.29 22.71 13.30
N HIS A 422 -9.87 21.53 13.49
CA HIS A 422 -10.65 20.85 12.46
C HIS A 422 -11.88 21.68 12.03
N GLN A 423 -12.60 22.29 12.97
CA GLN A 423 -13.70 23.21 12.67
C GLN A 423 -13.24 24.43 11.86
N SER A 424 -12.07 25.00 12.20
CA SER A 424 -11.52 26.12 11.45
C SER A 424 -11.16 25.72 10.01
N ILE A 425 -10.53 24.56 9.81
CA ILE A 425 -10.21 24.04 8.48
C ILE A 425 -11.49 23.89 7.63
N VAL A 426 -12.54 23.28 8.20
CA VAL A 426 -13.82 23.12 7.51
C VAL A 426 -14.48 24.47 7.19
N ALA A 427 -14.40 25.44 8.10
CA ALA A 427 -14.97 26.77 7.90
C ALA A 427 -14.27 27.58 6.80
N HIS A 428 -12.98 27.32 6.53
CA HIS A 428 -12.19 28.00 5.50
C HIS A 428 -12.02 27.14 4.22
N LYS A 429 -12.89 26.13 4.01
CA LYS A 429 -12.81 25.20 2.87
C LYS A 429 -12.54 25.89 1.52
N GLU A 430 -13.36 26.88 1.17
CA GLU A 430 -13.29 27.56 -0.14
C GLU A 430 -11.90 28.20 -0.37
N GLU A 431 -11.35 28.84 0.66
CA GLU A 431 -10.02 29.47 0.59
C GLU A 431 -8.91 28.43 0.47
N LEU A 432 -9.04 27.30 1.18
CA LEU A 432 -8.06 26.20 1.15
C LEU A 432 -8.05 25.45 -0.20
N GLU A 433 -9.19 25.32 -0.87
CA GLU A 433 -9.30 24.70 -2.20
C GLU A 433 -8.71 25.59 -3.31
N GLU A 434 -8.77 26.92 -3.15
CA GLU A 434 -8.21 27.88 -4.10
C GLU A 434 -6.72 28.19 -3.86
N ALA A 435 -6.19 27.86 -2.68
CA ALA A 435 -4.81 28.18 -2.30
C ALA A 435 -3.78 27.50 -3.22
N GLY A 436 -2.76 28.27 -3.63
CA GLY A 436 -1.60 27.77 -4.35
C GLY A 436 -0.68 26.94 -3.44
N TRP A 437 0.00 25.94 -4.01
CA TRP A 437 0.83 24.98 -3.24
C TRP A 437 2.34 25.20 -3.46
N GLU A 438 2.71 26.37 -3.95
CA GLU A 438 4.10 26.75 -4.14
C GLU A 438 4.58 27.54 -2.92
N SER A 439 5.74 27.16 -2.39
CA SER A 439 6.38 27.94 -1.34
C SER A 439 7.09 29.14 -1.97
N THR A 440 6.85 30.33 -1.42
CA THR A 440 7.50 31.55 -1.87
C THR A 440 8.57 31.95 -0.87
N TRP A 441 9.74 32.28 -1.40
CA TRP A 441 10.90 32.72 -0.64
C TRP A 441 11.25 34.15 -1.02
N SER A 442 11.62 34.95 -0.03
CA SER A 442 12.02 36.34 -0.23
C SER A 442 13.28 36.64 0.59
N GLU A 443 14.14 37.49 0.04
CA GLU A 443 15.29 38.00 0.78
C GLU A 443 14.85 39.24 1.58
N ASP A 444 15.07 39.20 2.89
CA ASP A 444 14.75 40.31 3.77
C ASP A 444 15.80 41.44 3.64
N GLY A 445 15.50 42.61 4.22
CA GLY A 445 16.41 43.76 4.17
C GLY A 445 17.78 43.55 4.85
N SER A 446 18.02 42.40 5.49
CA SER A 446 19.26 42.00 6.13
C SER A 446 20.02 40.90 5.39
N GLY A 447 19.53 40.47 4.21
CA GLY A 447 20.12 39.43 3.38
C GLY A 447 19.75 38.00 3.79
N LEU A 448 18.72 37.81 4.63
CA LEU A 448 18.23 36.49 5.00
C LEU A 448 17.16 36.04 3.99
N SER A 449 17.29 34.82 3.46
CA SER A 449 16.22 34.22 2.65
C SER A 449 15.21 33.56 3.58
N ILE A 450 14.03 34.15 3.66
CA ILE A 450 12.91 33.71 4.50
C ILE A 450 11.75 33.20 3.64
N GLN A 451 10.99 32.25 4.17
CA GLN A 451 9.77 31.76 3.55
C GLN A 451 8.61 32.70 3.90
N SER A 452 8.00 33.32 2.89
CA SER A 452 6.81 34.18 3.06
C SER A 452 5.53 33.36 3.06
N ASP A 453 5.49 32.35 2.19
CA ASP A 453 4.34 31.51 1.94
C ASP A 453 4.78 30.05 1.83
N GLY A 454 3.98 29.16 2.37
CA GLY A 454 4.20 27.72 2.38
C GLY A 454 2.90 26.97 2.58
N TRP A 455 3.01 25.68 2.85
CA TRP A 455 1.87 24.84 3.22
C TRP A 455 2.37 23.63 4.01
N THR A 456 1.49 23.02 4.78
CA THR A 456 1.78 21.76 5.50
C THR A 456 0.59 20.81 5.42
N TYR A 457 0.84 19.52 5.61
CA TYR A 457 -0.23 18.53 5.73
C TYR A 457 -0.76 18.49 7.16
N VAL A 458 -2.06 18.26 7.30
CA VAL A 458 -2.72 18.05 8.58
C VAL A 458 -3.57 16.78 8.47
N ASP A 459 -3.06 15.68 9.01
CA ASP A 459 -3.75 14.40 9.04
C ASP A 459 -4.35 14.19 10.44
N ILE A 460 -5.68 14.14 10.53
CA ILE A 460 -6.40 14.02 11.80
C ILE A 460 -7.11 12.67 11.84
N SER A 461 -6.91 11.92 12.93
CA SER A 461 -7.60 10.65 13.19
C SER A 461 -8.28 10.66 14.55
N TYR A 462 -9.59 10.43 14.61
CA TYR A 462 -10.34 10.29 15.84
C TYR A 462 -10.71 8.84 16.08
N THR A 463 -10.53 8.38 17.31
CA THR A 463 -11.16 7.16 17.84
C THR A 463 -12.36 7.59 18.67
N LEU A 464 -13.56 7.19 18.25
CA LEU A 464 -14.80 7.55 18.93
C LEU A 464 -15.16 6.55 20.03
N MET A 465 -15.96 6.98 21.00
CA MET A 465 -16.40 6.17 22.15
C MET A 465 -17.17 4.90 21.74
N ASP A 466 -17.76 4.86 20.54
CA ASP A 466 -18.45 3.70 19.99
C ASP A 466 -17.53 2.69 19.27
N GLY A 467 -16.22 2.97 19.23
CA GLY A 467 -15.20 2.17 18.56
C GLY A 467 -15.07 2.42 17.06
N SER A 468 -15.82 3.39 16.50
CA SER A 468 -15.63 3.83 15.13
C SER A 468 -14.48 4.84 14.99
N TYR A 469 -13.99 5.01 13.75
CA TYR A 469 -12.87 5.88 13.42
C TYR A 469 -13.28 6.94 12.40
N LEU A 470 -12.75 8.14 12.56
CA LEU A 470 -12.89 9.23 11.60
C LEU A 470 -11.50 9.74 11.22
N THR A 471 -11.14 9.67 9.94
CA THR A 471 -9.86 10.14 9.42
C THR A 471 -10.06 11.28 8.42
N ARG A 472 -9.18 12.29 8.47
CA ARG A 472 -9.18 13.43 7.57
C ARG A 472 -7.75 13.82 7.22
N LYS A 473 -7.57 14.36 6.01
CA LYS A 473 -6.29 14.87 5.52
C LYS A 473 -6.50 16.19 4.81
N TYR A 474 -5.83 17.21 5.29
CA TYR A 474 -5.92 18.56 4.76
C TYR A 474 -4.56 19.07 4.34
N ARG A 475 -4.56 20.07 3.46
CA ARG A 475 -3.41 20.92 3.20
C ARG A 475 -3.76 22.30 3.74
N VAL A 476 -2.92 22.81 4.63
CA VAL A 476 -3.13 24.10 5.26
C VAL A 476 -2.09 25.08 4.68
N PRO A 477 -2.52 26.15 4.00
CA PRO A 477 -1.61 27.20 3.56
C PRO A 477 -1.04 27.94 4.77
N LEU A 478 0.21 28.37 4.64
CA LEU A 478 0.97 29.02 5.70
C LEU A 478 1.49 30.34 5.18
N SER A 479 1.20 31.42 5.90
CA SER A 479 1.83 32.73 5.71
C SER A 479 1.93 33.42 7.06
N GLN A 480 2.79 34.44 7.18
CA GLN A 480 2.90 35.17 8.44
C GLN A 480 1.57 35.83 8.84
N SER A 481 0.80 36.35 7.87
CA SER A 481 -0.52 36.94 8.15
C SER A 481 -1.54 35.90 8.65
N GLU A 482 -1.49 34.68 8.12
CA GLU A 482 -2.34 33.58 8.60
C GLU A 482 -1.98 33.18 10.03
N LEU A 483 -0.68 33.07 10.35
CA LEU A 483 -0.21 32.73 11.70
C LEU A 483 -0.54 33.82 12.73
N ASP A 484 -0.47 35.09 12.33
CA ASP A 484 -0.75 36.24 13.21
C ASP A 484 -2.24 36.48 13.43
N THR A 485 -3.12 35.91 12.58
CA THR A 485 -4.57 36.11 12.64
C THR A 485 -5.22 35.02 13.50
N PRO A 486 -5.75 35.34 14.70
CA PRO A 486 -6.31 34.32 15.57
C PRO A 486 -7.51 33.62 14.94
N GLY A 487 -7.52 32.29 15.00
CA GLY A 487 -8.65 31.47 14.57
C GLY A 487 -8.53 30.89 13.17
N THR A 488 -7.57 31.34 12.36
CA THR A 488 -7.20 30.68 11.10
C THR A 488 -6.71 29.26 11.35
N PRO A 489 -6.75 28.37 10.35
CA PRO A 489 -6.19 27.03 10.46
C PRO A 489 -4.70 27.05 10.86
N ALA A 490 -3.90 27.94 10.26
CA ALA A 490 -2.47 28.04 10.54
C ALA A 490 -2.19 28.48 11.99
N ALA A 491 -2.88 29.52 12.50
CA ALA A 491 -2.69 30.00 13.86
C ALA A 491 -3.12 28.97 14.91
N ARG A 492 -4.22 28.24 14.65
CA ARG A 492 -4.67 27.16 15.54
C ARG A 492 -3.71 25.98 15.55
N LEU A 493 -3.14 25.63 14.39
CA LEU A 493 -2.13 24.59 14.28
C LEU A 493 -0.85 24.98 15.04
N ASP A 494 -0.38 26.23 14.86
CA ASP A 494 0.80 26.75 15.57
C ASP A 494 0.60 26.71 17.10
N ALA A 495 -0.58 27.14 17.57
CA ALA A 495 -0.93 27.10 18.99
C ALA A 495 -0.98 25.67 19.55
N LEU A 496 -1.50 24.71 18.77
CA LEU A 496 -1.57 23.31 19.18
C LEU A 496 -0.17 22.67 19.26
N LEU A 497 0.69 22.88 18.26
CA LEU A 497 2.07 22.36 18.25
C LEU A 497 2.92 22.89 19.41
N ASN A 498 2.55 24.06 19.95
CA ASN A 498 3.31 24.76 20.98
C ASN A 498 2.54 24.90 22.29
N ALA A 499 1.59 24.00 22.51
CA ALA A 499 0.90 23.88 23.79
C ALA A 499 1.93 23.62 24.92
N PRO A 500 1.78 24.24 26.10
CA PRO A 500 2.72 24.07 27.20
C PRO A 500 2.91 22.59 27.58
N GLY A 501 4.16 22.14 27.70
CA GLY A 501 4.50 20.76 28.08
C GLY A 501 4.55 19.75 26.92
N LEU A 502 3.85 20.00 25.81
CA LEU A 502 3.71 19.05 24.70
C LEU A 502 5.05 18.65 24.05
N ALA A 503 5.95 19.61 23.86
CA ALA A 503 7.27 19.34 23.29
C ALA A 503 8.07 18.37 24.17
N GLY A 504 8.04 18.55 25.50
CA GLY A 504 8.72 17.68 26.44
C GLY A 504 8.18 16.26 26.43
N GLU A 505 6.86 16.10 26.41
CA GLU A 505 6.22 14.78 26.27
C GLU A 505 6.56 14.12 24.94
N SER A 506 6.61 14.89 23.85
CA SER A 506 6.89 14.37 22.51
C SER A 506 8.34 13.91 22.34
N TYR A 507 9.34 14.71 22.76
CA TYR A 507 10.76 14.32 22.66
C TYR A 507 11.07 13.07 23.50
N PHE A 508 10.43 12.92 24.66
CA PHE A 508 10.71 11.83 25.61
C PHE A 508 9.62 10.75 25.66
N HIS A 509 8.74 10.67 24.65
CA HIS A 509 7.61 9.72 24.63
C HIS A 509 8.03 8.25 24.76
N ALA A 510 9.23 7.89 24.28
CA ALA A 510 9.76 6.54 24.32
C ALA A 510 10.46 6.19 25.65
N GLN A 511 10.75 7.20 26.49
CA GLN A 511 11.51 7.02 27.72
C GLN A 511 10.71 6.28 28.79
N ARG A 512 11.36 5.33 29.47
CA ARG A 512 10.77 4.55 30.56
C ARG A 512 11.41 4.87 31.90
N GLU A 513 10.72 4.51 32.97
CA GLU A 513 11.22 4.68 34.32
C GLU A 513 12.52 3.87 34.52
N GLY A 514 13.60 4.58 34.87
CA GLY A 514 14.92 4.00 35.13
C GLY A 514 15.90 4.04 33.96
N ASP A 515 15.47 4.50 32.79
CA ASP A 515 16.36 4.79 31.66
C ASP A 515 17.35 5.89 32.05
N ARG A 516 18.59 5.80 31.55
CA ARG A 516 19.67 6.71 31.93
C ARG A 516 20.33 7.31 30.71
N LEU A 517 20.56 8.62 30.75
CA LEU A 517 21.43 9.30 29.80
C LEU A 517 22.87 8.79 29.98
N VAL A 518 23.46 8.23 28.92
CA VAL A 518 24.79 7.63 28.94
C VAL A 518 25.81 8.42 28.12
N ASP A 519 25.37 9.14 27.11
CA ASP A 519 26.20 10.00 26.28
C ASP A 519 25.38 11.18 25.74
N ALA A 520 26.07 12.25 25.37
CA ALA A 520 25.49 13.38 24.67
C ALA A 520 26.54 14.09 23.81
N TRP A 521 26.14 14.55 22.63
CA TRP A 521 27.02 15.32 21.76
C TRP A 521 26.25 16.41 21.02
N LEU A 522 27.00 17.42 20.60
CA LEU A 522 26.51 18.58 19.88
C LEU A 522 27.06 18.55 18.45
N THR A 523 26.20 18.65 17.45
CA THR A 523 26.66 18.75 16.05
C THR A 523 27.29 20.11 15.78
N ASN A 524 28.22 20.15 14.81
CA ASN A 524 28.88 21.37 14.37
C ASN A 524 28.86 21.44 12.84
N PRO A 525 28.54 22.59 12.22
CA PRO A 525 28.54 22.75 10.76
C PRO A 525 29.88 22.44 10.09
N ASP A 526 31.00 22.82 10.72
CA ASP A 526 32.32 22.82 10.07
C ASP A 526 33.32 21.79 10.63
N THR A 527 32.98 21.13 11.74
CA THR A 527 33.89 20.21 12.44
C THR A 527 33.18 18.96 12.97
N ASP A 528 33.95 18.00 13.51
CA ASP A 528 33.39 16.83 14.18
C ASP A 528 32.49 17.24 15.36
N SER A 529 31.52 16.39 15.68
CA SER A 529 30.61 16.62 16.80
C SER A 529 31.36 16.77 18.13
N ALA A 530 30.92 17.71 18.96
CA ALA A 530 31.53 17.97 20.26
C ALA A 530 30.86 17.13 21.35
N ILE A 531 31.63 16.28 22.02
CA ILE A 531 31.13 15.38 23.06
C ILE A 531 30.96 16.15 24.37
N VAL A 532 29.81 15.98 25.02
CA VAL A 532 29.53 16.53 26.35
C VAL A 532 30.25 15.68 27.41
N PRO A 533 31.01 16.29 28.34
CA PRO A 533 31.68 15.53 29.40
C PRO A 533 30.70 14.69 30.22
N ALA A 534 31.06 13.43 30.51
CA ALA A 534 30.23 12.52 31.31
C ALA A 534 29.80 13.09 32.68
N SER A 535 30.60 13.99 33.27
CA SER A 535 30.28 14.68 34.53
C SER A 535 29.15 15.69 34.43
N ALA A 536 28.82 16.16 33.22
CA ALA A 536 27.79 17.17 32.96
C ALA A 536 26.45 16.56 32.52
N LEU A 537 26.39 15.26 32.18
CA LEU A 537 25.20 14.61 31.61
C LEU A 537 23.96 14.76 32.49
N THR A 538 24.06 14.49 33.80
CA THR A 538 22.90 14.64 34.72
C THR A 538 22.40 16.08 34.77
N GLY A 539 23.31 17.05 34.85
CA GLY A 539 22.94 18.47 34.86
C GLY A 539 22.36 18.93 33.52
N LEU A 540 22.86 18.37 32.41
CA LEU A 540 22.34 18.64 31.07
C LEU A 540 20.92 18.11 30.91
N GLU A 541 20.64 16.88 31.34
CA GLU A 541 19.30 16.30 31.29
C GLU A 541 18.30 17.14 32.10
N GLU A 542 18.66 17.53 33.33
CA GLU A 542 17.82 18.40 34.17
C GLU A 542 17.59 19.77 33.52
N ALA A 543 18.62 20.35 32.91
CA ALA A 543 18.54 21.64 32.23
C ALA A 543 17.64 21.60 30.99
N VAL A 544 17.77 20.57 30.14
CA VAL A 544 16.92 20.36 28.96
C VAL A 544 15.46 20.23 29.38
N ARG A 545 15.18 19.44 30.43
CA ARG A 545 13.81 19.29 30.95
C ARG A 545 13.25 20.59 31.53
N ALA A 546 14.08 21.37 32.23
CA ALA A 546 13.68 22.66 32.76
C ALA A 546 13.31 23.64 31.64
N ASP A 547 14.15 23.75 30.60
CA ASP A 547 13.86 24.63 29.46
C ASP A 547 12.61 24.20 28.68
N LEU A 548 12.40 22.89 28.49
CA LEU A 548 11.17 22.36 27.87
C LEU A 548 9.92 22.66 28.71
N ALA A 549 10.01 22.54 30.04
CA ALA A 549 8.90 22.85 30.94
C ALA A 549 8.60 24.36 31.00
N GLU A 550 9.63 25.21 30.88
CA GLU A 550 9.49 26.67 30.79
C GLU A 550 9.04 27.15 29.40
N GLY A 551 9.06 26.28 28.37
CA GLY A 551 8.76 26.62 26.98
C GLY A 551 9.85 27.46 26.31
N THR A 552 11.06 27.48 26.88
CA THR A 552 12.23 28.20 26.34
C THR A 552 13.04 27.36 25.37
N LEU A 553 12.78 26.05 25.31
CA LEU A 553 13.26 25.08 24.33
C LEU A 553 12.07 24.30 23.76
N GLY A 554 12.17 23.87 22.50
CA GLY A 554 11.15 23.04 21.84
C GLY A 554 10.06 23.82 21.07
N ARG A 555 10.22 25.13 20.86
CA ARG A 555 9.31 25.92 20.00
C ARG A 555 9.36 25.39 18.57
N ARG A 556 8.21 24.98 18.04
CA ARG A 556 8.02 24.57 16.64
C ARG A 556 7.67 25.78 15.79
N TYR A 557 8.08 25.82 14.53
CA TYR A 557 7.80 26.87 13.56
C TYR A 557 7.24 26.24 12.29
N LEU A 558 6.10 26.75 11.82
CA LEU A 558 5.48 26.29 10.57
C LEU A 558 6.11 26.93 9.32
N LEU A 559 6.84 28.04 9.47
CA LEU A 559 7.55 28.72 8.39
C LEU A 559 9.03 28.89 8.73
N GLU A 560 9.85 28.88 7.68
CA GLU A 560 11.25 29.31 7.70
C GLU A 560 11.35 30.84 7.75
N ASN A 561 10.74 31.43 8.78
CA ASN A 561 10.67 32.87 8.99
C ASN A 561 11.87 33.38 9.80
N ARG A 562 11.99 34.71 9.90
CA ARG A 562 13.10 35.36 10.61
C ARG A 562 13.22 34.88 12.06
N ASP A 563 12.10 34.78 12.77
CA ASP A 563 12.07 34.36 14.17
C ASP A 563 12.64 32.95 14.34
N ARG A 564 12.32 32.02 13.43
CA ARG A 564 12.94 30.69 13.38
C ARG A 564 14.44 30.79 13.16
N LEU A 565 14.88 31.57 12.17
CA LEU A 565 16.30 31.65 11.80
C LEU A 565 17.16 32.27 12.89
N GLU A 566 16.63 33.25 13.62
CA GLU A 566 17.33 33.94 14.70
C GLU A 566 17.27 33.16 16.02
N ASN A 567 16.16 32.45 16.29
CA ASN A 567 16.02 31.69 17.53
C ASN A 567 16.68 30.30 17.47
N CYS A 568 16.59 29.58 16.35
CA CYS A 568 17.14 28.23 16.25
C CYS A 568 18.63 28.25 15.89
N TYR A 569 19.41 27.48 16.65
CA TYR A 569 20.76 27.15 16.27
C TYR A 569 20.77 26.18 15.08
N TYR A 570 21.89 26.15 14.36
CA TYR A 570 22.19 25.09 13.41
C TYR A 570 22.65 23.81 14.12
N ASN A 571 23.08 23.94 15.37
CA ASN A 571 23.58 22.85 16.19
C ASN A 571 22.42 22.07 16.83
N ASP A 572 22.50 20.75 16.71
CA ASP A 572 21.58 19.79 17.31
C ASP A 572 22.25 19.09 18.48
N LEU A 573 21.52 18.99 19.59
CA LEU A 573 21.91 18.25 20.77
C LEU A 573 21.33 16.83 20.68
N TYR A 574 22.21 15.85 20.69
CA TYR A 574 21.86 14.43 20.74
C TYR A 574 22.04 13.92 22.18
N LEU A 575 21.05 13.20 22.67
CA LEU A 575 21.02 12.59 24.00
C LEU A 575 20.82 11.08 23.87
N GLU A 576 21.84 10.28 24.19
CA GLU A 576 21.78 8.81 24.11
C GLU A 576 21.34 8.21 25.45
N PHE A 577 20.21 7.50 25.45
CA PHE A 577 19.67 6.82 26.61
C PHE A 577 19.85 5.31 26.53
N ARG A 578 20.03 4.69 27.71
CA ARG A 578 20.02 3.23 27.87
C ARG A 578 18.90 2.77 28.81
N PRO A 579 18.18 1.69 28.46
CA PRO A 579 17.12 1.15 29.30
C PRO A 579 17.58 0.66 30.68
N ALA A 580 16.70 0.78 31.69
CA ALA A 580 16.96 0.30 33.04
C ALA A 580 17.15 -1.23 33.11
N GLY A 581 18.13 -1.71 33.90
CA GLY A 581 18.19 -3.11 34.35
C GLY A 581 19.06 -4.09 33.53
N ARG A 582 19.83 -3.62 32.54
CA ARG A 582 20.77 -4.46 31.79
C ARG A 582 22.21 -3.96 31.97
N THR A 583 23.03 -4.74 32.68
CA THR A 583 24.42 -4.41 32.99
C THR A 583 25.37 -4.87 31.88
N GLY A 584 25.95 -3.89 31.17
CA GLY A 584 27.21 -3.87 30.40
C GLY A 584 27.78 -5.16 29.82
N GLY A 585 27.96 -5.18 28.49
CA GLY A 585 28.92 -6.07 27.83
C GLY A 585 28.72 -6.33 26.34
N GLU A 586 27.52 -6.12 25.80
CA GLU A 586 27.21 -6.46 24.41
C GLU A 586 26.82 -5.18 23.64
N GLU A 587 27.39 -5.00 22.45
CA GLU A 587 26.97 -3.98 21.48
C GLU A 587 25.46 -4.19 21.20
N GLU A 588 24.53 -3.40 21.76
CA GLU A 588 23.17 -3.19 21.19
C GLU A 588 22.21 -2.26 22.00
N ASP A 589 21.41 -1.55 21.20
CA ASP A 589 20.16 -0.77 21.36
C ASP A 589 20.00 0.23 22.53
N GLY A 590 20.81 1.30 22.50
CA GLY A 590 20.37 2.59 23.06
C GLY A 590 19.41 3.31 22.10
N TYR A 591 18.68 4.32 22.60
CA TYR A 591 17.91 5.22 21.74
C TYR A 591 18.41 6.65 21.92
N THR A 592 18.32 7.44 20.86
CA THR A 592 18.81 8.82 20.86
C THR A 592 17.64 9.77 20.70
N VAL A 593 17.69 10.89 21.43
CA VAL A 593 16.79 12.03 21.25
C VAL A 593 17.59 13.18 20.64
N CYS A 594 17.17 13.67 19.49
CA CYS A 594 17.73 14.84 18.81
C CYS A 594 16.85 16.07 19.06
N ILE A 595 17.47 17.15 19.56
CA ILE A 595 16.80 18.43 19.83
C ILE A 595 17.66 19.56 19.25
N THR A 596 17.09 20.36 18.34
CA THR A 596 17.79 21.56 17.88
C THR A 596 17.81 22.62 18.98
N LEU A 597 18.99 23.16 19.28
CA LEU A 597 19.12 24.17 20.33
C LEU A 597 18.41 25.47 19.93
N GLN A 598 17.91 26.19 20.93
CA GLN A 598 17.24 27.48 20.75
C GLN A 598 17.86 28.54 21.64
N SER A 599 17.92 29.78 21.17
CA SER A 599 18.52 30.93 21.87
C SER A 599 17.85 31.23 23.21
N GLY A 600 16.59 30.78 23.36
CA GLY A 600 15.83 30.84 24.60
C GLY A 600 16.27 29.86 25.69
N ALA A 601 16.95 28.76 25.36
CA ALA A 601 17.23 27.62 26.25
C ALA A 601 18.30 27.92 27.32
N ARG A 602 17.96 28.79 28.27
CA ARG A 602 18.89 29.39 29.25
C ARG A 602 19.63 28.35 30.07
N HIS A 603 18.95 27.33 30.56
CA HIS A 603 19.56 26.34 31.44
C HIS A 603 20.51 25.43 30.65
N THR A 604 20.06 24.96 29.48
CA THR A 604 20.80 24.06 28.59
C THR A 604 22.05 24.76 28.07
N LEU A 605 21.92 25.99 27.57
CA LEU A 605 23.04 26.80 27.09
C LEU A 605 24.06 27.09 28.21
N ALA A 606 23.60 27.30 29.46
CA ALA A 606 24.51 27.50 30.59
C ALA A 606 25.35 26.26 30.91
N VAL A 607 24.77 25.06 30.82
CA VAL A 607 25.52 23.79 31.00
C VAL A 607 26.52 23.60 29.88
N LEU A 608 26.12 23.83 28.62
CA LEU A 608 27.02 23.72 27.46
C LEU A 608 28.17 24.74 27.54
N GLN A 609 27.89 25.97 27.98
CA GLN A 609 28.91 26.99 28.22
C GLN A 609 29.89 26.58 29.33
N ALA A 610 29.39 26.01 30.43
CA ALA A 610 30.25 25.49 31.49
C ALA A 610 31.17 24.34 31.03
N CYS A 611 30.76 23.61 29.99
CA CYS A 611 31.56 22.59 29.33
C CYS A 611 32.53 23.14 28.26
N GLY A 612 32.49 24.44 27.97
CA GLY A 612 33.31 25.09 26.93
C GLY A 612 32.83 24.82 25.50
N LEU A 613 31.54 24.53 25.32
CA LEU A 613 30.91 24.20 24.03
C LEU A 613 30.13 25.37 23.43
N ASP A 614 30.21 26.57 24.00
CA ASP A 614 29.50 27.76 23.52
C ASP A 614 30.12 28.35 22.23
N GLY A 615 31.44 28.25 22.07
CA GLY A 615 32.16 28.76 20.90
C GLY A 615 31.82 28.07 19.56
N THR A 616 31.07 26.97 19.58
CA THR A 616 30.64 26.21 18.40
C THR A 616 29.19 26.49 17.99
N LEU A 617 28.46 27.29 18.78
CA LEU A 617 27.05 27.57 18.55
C LEU A 617 26.86 28.66 17.49
N VAL A 618 26.16 28.32 16.41
CA VAL A 618 25.86 29.23 15.30
C VAL A 618 24.38 29.17 14.98
N THR A 619 23.72 30.31 14.89
CA THR A 619 22.30 30.39 14.51
C THR A 619 22.11 30.11 13.03
N GLN A 620 20.91 29.63 12.66
CA GLN A 620 20.54 29.44 11.26
C GLN A 620 20.70 30.73 10.44
N ALA A 621 20.35 31.88 11.03
CA ALA A 621 20.55 33.20 10.43
C ALA A 621 22.03 33.55 10.20
N GLN A 622 22.93 33.13 11.09
CA GLN A 622 24.37 33.37 10.93
C GLN A 622 24.96 32.52 9.81
N ILE A 623 24.65 31.21 9.77
CA ILE A 623 25.12 30.33 8.69
C ILE A 623 24.66 30.81 7.34
N GLN A 624 23.39 31.17 7.18
CA GLN A 624 22.86 31.63 5.91
C GLN A 624 23.60 32.88 5.39
N LYS A 625 23.99 33.79 6.29
CA LYS A 625 24.78 34.98 5.94
C LYS A 625 26.21 34.62 5.56
N GLU A 626 26.83 33.66 6.24
CA GLU A 626 28.19 33.18 5.91
C GLU A 626 28.22 32.50 4.54
N ASP A 627 27.24 31.64 4.24
CA ASP A 627 27.08 30.96 2.95
C ASP A 627 26.85 31.96 1.81
N ALA A 628 26.01 32.98 2.03
CA ALA A 628 25.78 34.03 1.03
C ALA A 628 27.06 34.79 0.68
N VAL A 629 27.90 35.11 1.69
CA VAL A 629 29.20 35.76 1.48
C VAL A 629 30.16 34.82 0.74
N TYR A 630 30.19 33.54 1.07
CA TYR A 630 31.01 32.54 0.39
C TYR A 630 30.63 32.39 -1.09
N ALA A 631 29.33 32.32 -1.40
CA ALA A 631 28.81 32.23 -2.77
C ALA A 631 29.16 33.47 -3.62
N GLN A 632 29.12 34.67 -3.03
CA GLN A 632 29.53 35.91 -3.71
C GLN A 632 31.05 35.96 -3.96
N SER A 633 31.85 35.42 -3.04
CA SER A 633 33.31 35.39 -3.16
C SER A 633 33.84 34.42 -4.23
N THR A 634 33.09 33.35 -4.49
CA THR A 634 33.44 32.30 -5.48
C THR A 634 32.92 32.63 -6.89
N THR A 635 31.81 33.36 -7.02
CA THR A 635 31.30 33.84 -8.32
C THR A 635 32.04 35.08 -8.83
N GLY A 636 32.66 35.88 -7.96
CA GLY A 636 33.48 37.04 -8.34
C GLY A 636 34.90 36.74 -8.87
N ARG A 637 35.28 35.46 -9.03
CA ARG A 637 36.60 35.02 -9.54
C ARG A 637 36.57 34.34 -10.92
N GLY A 638 35.46 34.45 -11.66
CA GLY A 638 35.32 33.97 -13.04
C GLY A 638 35.82 34.96 -14.09
#